data_AF-A0A1R1Y064-F1
#
_entry.id   AF-A0A1R1Y064-F1
#
_cell.length_a   1.000
_cell.length_b   1.000
_cell.length_c   1.000
_cell.angle_alpha   90.00
_cell.angle_beta   90.00
_cell.angle_gamma   90.00
#
_symmetry.space_group_name_H-M   'P 1'
#
loop_
_entity.id
_entity.type
_entity.pdbx_description
1 polymer ?
#
loop_
_entity_poly.entity_id
_entity_poly.type
_entity_poly.pdbx_seq_one_letter_code
_entity_poly.pdbx_strand_id
1 'polypeptide(L)'
;MNGRYEDIYAEANFEHQKNNDFENLYKQLTHLGYNHNFNSEDYDLIKSLLSDLELSMKSLKTTSEENEDLKRNLKTISIECSEKNRNLLKLRQENNSLRSEILHLSKVKEDVNKSSLNKIRELERNETQLKLSNLHLKNSVKNSLNKVEDERRLMNEKLISHFKKANIYDPASPIVHVGWLEGGSASFPPSDFKYSSTESAAKTKNPAAHELILLDVNERRIDSLERQIEDLEHMYDTIKQEYNKAESMLQARDEEIYRLNSQIQNDFKNIALDPLQELKFFNGDTQSQTESIRERRLEDQIEYIQSYERTDLKNKFDKEKNNLVNKLSEYKSITEKLKSTSFENVPNNEFLDSSNSFANDFDYQRINSPNTEFSNYQNRNSTHNLSEKLSSLMAKFDDFISNFSNILNDNNNNKTFFPINNDTIDRFNKNLRELKSILDSQINDSSIGISSPEATRLEKKIKDLEVQLDSAMSEKENFKSLYQQVSDELRYERQSTESKKKIYSLESDLESEKSKRLKLQGLQNEFSNINVENDSHFSKVELEATRNLLNSCKREIEELKSENQNLKSQIVEKKSDKSIIEFDNNQLKQDYNTVRKRYNSLLNSYNQLTVAHDKLDKSLKKSMLDVDTWHARVTERDNEVSRLQKIVSDYNITCKQHTLDLNSLRRQCSGKR
;
A
#
# COMPACT_ATOMS: atom_id res chain seq x y z
N MET A 1 21.64 15.89 103.15
CA MET A 1 22.56 14.78 103.46
C MET A 1 21.92 13.46 103.06
N ASN A 2 22.06 13.03 101.80
CA ASN A 2 21.76 11.68 101.30
C ASN A 2 22.23 11.62 99.84
N GLY A 3 23.49 11.28 99.59
CA GLY A 3 24.02 11.24 98.21
C GLY A 3 25.51 10.98 98.07
N ARG A 4 26.14 10.21 98.98
CA ARG A 4 27.58 9.87 98.89
C ARG A 4 27.91 8.43 99.29
N TYR A 5 26.94 7.51 99.24
CA TYR A 5 27.18 6.10 99.58
C TYR A 5 26.85 5.11 98.45
N GLU A 6 26.34 5.55 97.29
CA GLU A 6 26.07 4.65 96.15
C GLU A 6 27.27 4.48 95.20
N ASP A 7 28.21 5.42 95.15
CA ASP A 7 29.33 5.36 94.17
C ASP A 7 30.39 4.29 94.49
N ILE A 8 30.60 3.95 95.77
CA ILE A 8 31.66 3.00 96.19
C ILE A 8 31.28 1.54 95.88
N TYR A 9 29.98 1.23 95.80
CA TYR A 9 29.51 -0.11 95.43
C TYR A 9 29.48 -0.35 93.90
N ALA A 10 29.52 0.71 93.09
CA ALA A 10 29.59 0.61 91.64
C ALA A 10 31.02 0.32 91.16
N GLU A 11 32.04 0.93 91.77
CA GLU A 11 33.45 0.73 91.39
C GLU A 11 33.95 -0.70 91.68
N ALA A 12 33.60 -1.29 92.82
CA ALA A 12 34.01 -2.65 93.17
C ALA A 12 33.41 -3.72 92.24
N ASN A 13 32.16 -3.53 91.78
CA ASN A 13 31.53 -4.40 90.79
C ASN A 13 32.15 -4.26 89.39
N PHE A 14 32.60 -3.05 89.03
CA PHE A 14 33.28 -2.79 87.76
C PHE A 14 34.64 -3.49 87.66
N GLU A 15 35.44 -3.48 88.73
CA GLU A 15 36.73 -4.19 88.76
C GLU A 15 36.58 -5.71 88.72
N HIS A 16 35.57 -6.26 89.40
CA HIS A 16 35.28 -7.71 89.34
C HIS A 16 34.82 -8.15 87.94
N GLN A 17 34.06 -7.31 87.24
CA GLN A 17 33.62 -7.59 85.88
C GLN A 17 34.77 -7.48 84.87
N LYS A 18 35.66 -6.49 85.04
CA LYS A 18 36.87 -6.34 84.22
C LYS A 18 37.85 -7.51 84.39
N ASN A 19 38.00 -8.04 85.60
CA ASN A 19 38.83 -9.22 85.85
C ASN A 19 38.26 -10.51 85.24
N ASN A 20 36.94 -10.72 85.32
CA ASN A 20 36.29 -11.86 84.65
C ASN A 20 36.40 -11.77 83.12
N ASP A 21 36.26 -10.57 82.56
CA ASP A 21 36.38 -10.37 81.12
C ASP A 21 37.84 -10.50 80.64
N PHE A 22 38.81 -10.10 81.46
CA PHE A 22 40.24 -10.34 81.22
C PHE A 22 40.56 -11.84 81.21
N GLU A 23 40.03 -12.60 82.15
CA GLU A 23 40.26 -14.04 82.24
C GLU A 23 39.63 -14.80 81.04
N ASN A 24 38.48 -14.34 80.56
CA ASN A 24 37.87 -14.84 79.33
C ASN A 24 38.70 -14.49 78.08
N LEU A 25 39.21 -13.26 77.99
CA LEU A 25 40.09 -12.82 76.89
C LEU A 25 41.41 -13.62 76.89
N TYR A 26 41.97 -13.85 78.07
CA TYR A 26 43.18 -14.65 78.25
C TYR A 26 42.97 -16.08 77.74
N LYS A 27 41.83 -16.72 78.10
CA LYS A 27 41.45 -18.05 77.58
C LYS A 27 41.31 -18.07 76.06
N GLN A 28 40.74 -17.03 75.46
CA GLN A 28 40.63 -16.90 73.99
C GLN A 28 42.00 -16.77 73.33
N LEU A 29 42.90 -15.96 73.90
CA LEU A 29 44.27 -15.79 73.41
C LEU A 29 45.10 -17.07 73.54
N THR A 30 44.93 -17.83 74.63
CA THR A 30 45.57 -19.15 74.79
C THR A 30 45.04 -20.13 73.74
N HIS A 31 43.74 -20.11 73.42
CA HIS A 31 43.18 -20.91 72.32
C HIS A 31 43.70 -20.50 70.94
N LEU A 32 44.10 -19.25 70.76
CA LEU A 32 44.78 -18.75 69.55
C LEU A 32 46.30 -19.03 69.56
N GLY A 33 46.83 -19.70 70.60
CA GLY A 33 48.23 -20.10 70.70
C GLY A 33 49.16 -19.05 71.33
N TYR A 34 48.61 -17.95 71.84
CA TYR A 34 49.39 -16.91 72.54
C TYR A 34 49.51 -17.28 74.02
N ASN A 35 50.62 -17.91 74.40
CA ASN A 35 50.90 -18.39 75.76
C ASN A 35 51.67 -17.37 76.64
N HIS A 36 51.67 -16.09 76.28
CA HIS A 36 52.34 -15.05 77.09
C HIS A 36 51.44 -14.55 78.22
N ASN A 37 52.02 -14.33 79.41
CA ASN A 37 51.34 -13.68 80.53
C ASN A 37 51.18 -12.20 80.20
N PHE A 38 49.98 -11.80 79.79
CA PHE A 38 49.62 -10.40 79.58
C PHE A 38 49.30 -9.74 80.93
N ASN A 39 49.71 -8.48 81.12
CA ASN A 39 49.33 -7.71 82.30
C ASN A 39 47.88 -7.23 82.16
N SER A 40 47.15 -7.08 83.28
CA SER A 40 45.75 -6.62 83.25
C SER A 40 45.58 -5.19 82.75
N GLU A 41 46.66 -4.38 82.80
CA GLU A 41 46.69 -3.01 82.26
C GLU A 41 46.61 -2.98 80.72
N ASP A 42 47.06 -4.03 80.03
CA ASP A 42 47.05 -4.12 78.57
C ASP A 42 45.70 -4.60 78.00
N TYR A 43 44.73 -4.92 78.88
CA TYR A 43 43.44 -5.51 78.51
C TYR A 43 42.69 -4.71 77.43
N ASP A 44 42.57 -3.40 77.61
CA ASP A 44 41.78 -2.55 76.72
C ASP A 44 42.42 -2.43 75.33
N LEU A 45 43.77 -2.41 75.28
CA LEU A 45 44.53 -2.41 74.03
C LEU A 45 44.41 -3.75 73.30
N ILE A 46 44.57 -4.87 74.01
CA ILE A 46 44.46 -6.22 73.43
C ILE A 46 43.04 -6.47 72.93
N LYS A 47 42.02 -6.02 73.66
CA LYS A 47 40.61 -6.09 73.26
C LYS A 47 40.34 -5.27 72.00
N SER A 48 40.88 -4.04 71.91
CA SER A 48 40.76 -3.22 70.70
C SER A 48 41.41 -3.88 69.49
N LEU A 49 42.64 -4.39 69.65
CA LEU A 49 43.36 -5.08 68.58
C LEU A 49 42.65 -6.35 68.08
N LEU A 50 42.09 -7.14 69.00
CA LEU A 50 41.30 -8.32 68.62
C LEU A 50 40.01 -7.93 67.89
N SER A 51 39.35 -6.86 68.32
CA SER A 51 38.16 -6.35 67.62
C SER A 51 38.50 -5.86 66.21
N ASP A 52 39.62 -5.14 66.04
CA ASP A 52 40.10 -4.68 64.74
C ASP A 52 40.52 -5.85 63.83
N LEU A 53 41.13 -6.89 64.41
CA LEU A 53 41.46 -8.12 63.71
C LEU A 53 40.19 -8.88 63.26
N GLU A 54 39.18 -8.96 64.13
CA GLU A 54 37.90 -9.59 63.80
C GLU A 54 37.18 -8.84 62.67
N LEU A 55 37.17 -7.51 62.72
CA LEU A 55 36.64 -6.67 61.64
C LEU A 55 37.42 -6.86 60.33
N SER A 56 38.75 -6.92 60.40
CA SER A 56 39.62 -7.14 59.25
C SER A 56 39.41 -8.53 58.64
N MET A 57 39.26 -9.57 59.46
CA MET A 57 38.96 -10.94 59.04
C MET A 57 37.56 -11.02 58.39
N LYS A 58 36.58 -10.33 58.96
CA LYS A 58 35.22 -10.25 58.40
C LYS A 58 35.23 -9.55 57.03
N SER A 59 35.96 -8.44 56.90
CA SER A 59 36.15 -7.72 55.64
C SER A 59 36.90 -8.55 54.58
N LEU A 60 37.93 -9.31 55.00
CA LEU A 60 38.64 -10.22 54.11
C LEU A 60 37.72 -11.34 53.61
N LYS A 61 36.88 -11.88 54.50
CA LYS A 61 35.90 -12.90 54.16
C LYS A 61 34.87 -12.38 53.16
N THR A 62 34.31 -11.19 53.38
CA THR A 62 33.36 -10.58 52.42
C THR A 62 34.01 -10.32 51.07
N THR A 63 35.23 -9.76 51.04
CA THR A 63 35.96 -9.52 49.79
C THR A 63 36.29 -10.83 49.06
N SER A 64 36.58 -11.91 49.79
CA SER A 64 36.79 -13.25 49.21
C SER A 64 35.52 -13.82 48.59
N GLU A 65 34.38 -13.68 49.28
CA GLU A 65 33.06 -14.08 48.77
C GLU A 65 32.68 -13.28 47.51
N GLU A 66 32.89 -11.96 47.51
CA GLU A 66 32.69 -11.09 46.35
C GLU A 66 33.57 -11.50 45.16
N ASN A 67 34.82 -11.88 45.39
CA ASN A 67 35.73 -12.30 44.33
C ASN A 67 35.30 -13.65 43.72
N GLU A 68 34.80 -14.57 44.53
CA GLU A 68 34.21 -15.83 44.02
C GLU A 68 32.90 -15.59 43.26
N ASP A 69 32.08 -14.63 43.68
CA ASP A 69 30.90 -14.19 42.93
C ASP A 69 31.29 -13.57 41.57
N LEU A 70 32.30 -12.70 41.54
CA LEU A 70 32.82 -12.12 40.30
C LEU A 70 33.39 -13.18 39.36
N LYS A 71 34.12 -14.17 39.87
CA LYS A 71 34.58 -15.31 39.05
C LYS A 71 33.42 -16.11 38.46
N ARG A 72 32.35 -16.34 39.23
CA ARG A 72 31.13 -17.00 38.74
C ARG A 72 30.48 -16.15 37.64
N ASN A 73 30.35 -14.85 37.83
CA ASN A 73 29.79 -13.93 36.83
C ASN A 73 30.62 -13.90 35.54
N LEU A 74 31.96 -13.85 35.64
CA LEU A 74 32.85 -13.91 34.47
C LEU A 74 32.69 -15.20 33.69
N LYS A 75 32.55 -16.36 34.36
CA LYS A 75 32.26 -17.63 33.68
C LYS A 75 30.93 -17.59 32.94
N THR A 76 29.88 -17.06 33.56
CA THR A 76 28.56 -16.90 32.93
C THR A 76 28.64 -16.02 31.68
N ILE A 77 29.30 -14.86 31.77
CA ILE A 77 29.48 -13.94 30.64
C ILE A 77 30.29 -14.61 29.52
N SER A 78 31.34 -15.37 29.87
CA SER A 78 32.13 -16.10 28.88
C SER A 78 31.30 -17.14 28.13
N ILE A 79 30.40 -17.85 28.80
CA ILE A 79 29.48 -18.81 28.18
C ILE A 79 28.52 -18.07 27.25
N GLU A 80 27.90 -16.98 27.72
CA GLU A 80 26.97 -16.17 26.93
C GLU A 80 27.63 -15.59 25.67
N CYS A 81 28.87 -15.10 25.77
CA CYS A 81 29.65 -14.64 24.62
C CYS A 81 29.93 -15.78 23.62
N SER A 82 30.26 -16.97 24.10
CA SER A 82 30.49 -18.14 23.23
C SER A 82 29.22 -18.55 22.48
N GLU A 83 28.06 -18.44 23.12
CA GLU A 83 26.77 -18.76 22.55
C GLU A 83 26.32 -17.72 21.52
N LYS A 84 26.47 -16.42 21.83
CA LYS A 84 26.25 -15.33 20.87
C LYS A 84 27.11 -15.49 19.62
N ASN A 85 28.37 -15.89 19.76
CA ASN A 85 29.25 -16.17 18.63
C ASN A 85 28.79 -17.37 17.79
N ARG A 86 28.29 -18.44 18.40
CA ARG A 86 27.69 -19.58 17.67
C ARG A 86 26.44 -19.16 16.90
N ASN A 87 25.57 -18.37 17.51
CA ASN A 87 24.36 -17.86 16.85
C ASN A 87 24.71 -16.93 15.68
N LEU A 88 25.71 -16.06 15.84
CA LEU A 88 26.23 -15.23 14.74
C LEU A 88 26.74 -16.07 13.57
N LEU A 89 27.43 -17.19 13.84
CA LEU A 89 27.92 -18.09 12.80
C LEU A 89 26.77 -18.75 12.03
N LYS A 90 25.73 -19.23 12.74
CA LYS A 90 24.51 -19.80 12.13
C LYS A 90 23.82 -18.78 11.23
N LEU A 91 23.60 -17.56 11.73
CA LEU A 91 23.00 -16.47 10.94
C LEU A 91 23.81 -16.12 9.69
N ARG A 92 25.15 -16.14 9.78
CA ARG A 92 26.01 -15.96 8.59
C ARG A 92 25.85 -17.08 7.57
N GLN A 93 25.74 -18.33 8.01
CA GLN A 93 25.50 -19.47 7.12
C GLN A 93 24.13 -19.38 6.44
N GLU A 94 23.07 -19.05 7.18
CA GLU A 94 21.74 -18.82 6.65
C GLU A 94 21.72 -17.65 5.65
N ASN A 95 22.37 -16.54 5.98
CA ASN A 95 22.47 -15.40 5.06
C ASN A 95 23.18 -15.77 3.74
N ASN A 96 24.23 -16.59 3.81
CA ASN A 96 24.93 -17.08 2.61
C ASN A 96 24.05 -18.04 1.79
N SER A 97 23.25 -18.87 2.45
CA SER A 97 22.25 -19.73 1.78
C SER A 97 21.20 -18.89 1.04
N LEU A 98 20.63 -17.89 1.72
CA LEU A 98 19.65 -16.97 1.12
C LEU A 98 20.24 -16.16 -0.04
N ARG A 99 21.48 -15.68 0.07
CA ARG A 99 22.18 -15.01 -1.05
C ARG A 99 22.32 -15.93 -2.26
N SER A 100 22.62 -17.21 -2.04
CA SER A 100 22.75 -18.19 -3.10
C SER A 100 21.41 -18.49 -3.77
N GLU A 101 20.34 -18.58 -2.98
CA GLU A 101 18.97 -18.73 -3.49
C GLU A 101 18.51 -17.52 -4.30
N ILE A 102 18.77 -16.30 -3.82
CA ILE A 102 18.46 -15.06 -4.55
C ILE A 102 19.21 -15.02 -5.90
N LEU A 103 20.49 -15.39 -5.91
CA LEU A 103 21.27 -15.48 -7.15
C LEU A 103 20.68 -16.50 -8.12
N HIS A 104 20.27 -17.67 -7.62
CA HIS A 104 19.61 -18.68 -8.44
C HIS A 104 18.28 -18.18 -9.03
N LEU A 105 17.41 -17.59 -8.21
CA LEU A 105 16.14 -17.01 -8.66
C LEU A 105 16.34 -15.88 -9.66
N SER A 106 17.36 -15.04 -9.47
CA SER A 106 17.72 -14.00 -10.43
C SER A 106 18.13 -14.58 -11.79
N LYS A 107 18.89 -15.67 -11.78
CA LYS A 107 19.30 -16.37 -13.02
C LYS A 107 18.09 -16.99 -13.73
N VAL A 108 17.22 -17.68 -13.00
CA VAL A 108 15.96 -18.23 -13.55
C VAL A 108 15.11 -17.13 -14.18
N LYS A 109 14.97 -15.99 -13.51
CA LYS A 109 14.24 -14.83 -14.05
C LYS A 109 14.86 -14.32 -15.35
N GLU A 110 16.19 -14.23 -15.41
CA GLU A 110 16.90 -13.80 -16.61
C GLU A 110 16.68 -14.77 -17.79
N ASP A 111 16.71 -16.08 -17.52
CA ASP A 111 16.47 -17.11 -18.53
C ASP A 111 15.02 -17.08 -19.06
N VAL A 112 14.03 -16.86 -18.18
CA VAL A 112 12.63 -16.64 -18.58
C VAL A 112 12.50 -15.40 -19.45
N ASN A 113 13.15 -14.29 -19.06
CA ASN A 113 13.13 -13.05 -19.84
C ASN A 113 13.78 -13.22 -21.22
N LYS A 114 14.90 -13.96 -21.31
CA LYS A 114 15.54 -14.30 -22.60
C LYS A 114 14.60 -15.14 -23.47
N SER A 115 13.93 -16.12 -22.88
CA SER A 115 12.96 -16.97 -23.59
C SER A 115 11.76 -16.17 -24.11
N SER A 116 11.19 -15.29 -23.27
CA SER A 116 10.08 -14.41 -23.70
C SER A 116 10.51 -13.44 -24.79
N LEU A 117 11.70 -12.85 -24.69
CA LEU A 117 12.23 -11.95 -25.71
C LEU A 117 12.43 -12.67 -27.05
N ASN A 118 12.92 -13.91 -27.02
CA ASN A 118 13.05 -14.73 -28.23
C ASN A 118 11.69 -15.05 -28.85
N LYS A 119 10.68 -15.34 -28.03
CA LYS A 119 9.30 -15.58 -28.50
C LYS A 119 8.68 -14.33 -29.12
N ILE A 120 8.93 -13.14 -28.56
CA ILE A 120 8.50 -11.87 -29.14
C ILE A 120 9.14 -11.67 -30.52
N ARG A 121 10.46 -11.85 -30.64
CA ARG A 121 11.17 -11.75 -31.92
C ARG A 121 10.66 -12.74 -32.97
N GLU A 122 10.27 -13.94 -32.55
CA GLU A 122 9.65 -14.93 -33.44
C GLU A 122 8.27 -14.47 -33.94
N LEU A 123 7.44 -13.93 -33.04
CA LEU A 123 6.14 -13.36 -33.40
C LEU A 123 6.29 -12.16 -34.37
N GLU A 124 7.27 -11.29 -34.16
CA GLU A 124 7.58 -10.17 -35.08
C GLU A 124 7.99 -10.67 -36.47
N ARG A 125 8.78 -11.75 -36.55
CA ARG A 125 9.14 -12.38 -37.84
C ARG A 125 7.90 -12.97 -38.53
N ASN A 126 7.01 -13.62 -37.78
CA ASN A 126 5.78 -14.17 -38.33
C ASN A 126 4.83 -13.06 -38.82
N GLU A 127 4.72 -11.96 -38.08
CA GLU A 127 3.91 -10.81 -38.47
C GLU A 127 4.45 -10.16 -39.76
N THR A 128 5.76 -9.97 -39.86
CA THR A 128 6.38 -9.41 -41.08
C THR A 128 6.19 -10.33 -42.29
N GLN A 129 6.30 -11.65 -42.10
CA GLN A 129 6.02 -12.64 -43.15
C GLN A 129 4.55 -12.62 -43.60
N LEU A 130 3.60 -12.50 -42.66
CA LEU A 130 2.17 -12.38 -42.97
C LEU A 130 1.87 -11.08 -43.72
N LYS A 131 2.47 -9.95 -43.33
CA LYS A 131 2.35 -8.67 -44.04
C LYS A 131 2.84 -8.77 -45.48
N LEU A 132 3.99 -9.42 -45.72
CA LEU A 132 4.51 -9.67 -47.06
C LEU A 132 3.58 -10.58 -47.88
N SER A 133 3.06 -11.65 -47.29
CA SER A 133 2.09 -12.55 -47.96
C SER A 133 0.81 -11.81 -48.36
N ASN A 134 0.26 -10.99 -47.46
CA ASN A 134 -0.91 -10.16 -47.74
C ASN A 134 -0.64 -9.13 -48.84
N LEU A 135 0.55 -8.53 -48.88
CA LEU A 135 0.95 -7.63 -49.96
C LEU A 135 1.02 -8.36 -51.31
N HIS A 136 1.58 -9.57 -51.34
CA HIS A 136 1.58 -10.41 -52.54
C HIS A 136 0.17 -10.77 -53.01
N LEU A 137 -0.72 -11.15 -52.09
CA LEU A 137 -2.14 -11.41 -52.40
C LEU A 137 -2.83 -10.17 -52.96
N LYS A 138 -2.65 -9.00 -52.33
CA LYS A 138 -3.21 -7.73 -52.81
C LYS A 138 -2.74 -7.39 -54.22
N ASN A 139 -1.45 -7.58 -54.50
CA ASN A 139 -0.90 -7.37 -55.84
C ASN A 139 -1.44 -8.39 -56.85
N SER A 140 -1.60 -9.65 -56.45
CA SER A 140 -2.22 -10.69 -57.29
C SER A 140 -3.66 -10.35 -57.65
N VAL A 141 -4.47 -9.94 -56.68
CA VAL A 141 -5.86 -9.50 -56.89
C VAL A 141 -5.91 -8.28 -57.81
N LYS A 142 -5.06 -7.27 -57.57
CA LYS A 142 -4.96 -6.09 -58.43
C LYS A 142 -4.63 -6.47 -59.88
N ASN A 143 -3.68 -7.38 -60.09
CA ASN A 143 -3.32 -7.85 -61.42
C ASN A 143 -4.47 -8.60 -62.11
N SER A 144 -5.20 -9.43 -61.38
CA SER A 144 -6.40 -10.11 -61.89
C SER A 144 -7.51 -9.12 -62.24
N LEU A 145 -7.72 -8.09 -61.42
CA LEU A 145 -8.70 -7.04 -61.69
C LEU A 145 -8.35 -6.24 -62.95
N ASN A 146 -7.07 -5.89 -63.12
CA ASN A 146 -6.58 -5.21 -64.32
C ASN A 146 -6.82 -6.06 -65.58
N LYS A 147 -6.57 -7.38 -65.53
CA LYS A 147 -6.86 -8.28 -66.65
C LYS A 147 -8.34 -8.29 -67.02
N VAL A 148 -9.23 -8.34 -66.02
CA VAL A 148 -10.68 -8.27 -66.25
C VAL A 148 -11.09 -6.95 -66.88
N GLU A 149 -10.50 -5.84 -66.44
CA GLU A 149 -10.77 -4.51 -67.01
C GLU A 149 -10.23 -4.40 -68.44
N ASP A 150 -9.07 -4.97 -68.74
CA ASP A 150 -8.51 -5.02 -70.10
C ASP A 150 -9.40 -5.87 -71.03
N GLU A 151 -9.91 -7.02 -70.57
CA GLU A 151 -10.89 -7.83 -71.30
C GLU A 151 -12.20 -7.07 -71.55
N ARG A 152 -12.67 -6.30 -70.55
CA ARG A 152 -13.84 -5.44 -70.69
C ARG A 152 -13.63 -4.36 -71.75
N ARG A 153 -12.46 -3.70 -71.74
CA ARG A 153 -12.09 -2.71 -72.76
C ARG A 153 -12.05 -3.33 -74.15
N LEU A 154 -11.43 -4.50 -74.30
CA LEU A 154 -11.38 -5.23 -75.55
C LEU A 154 -12.78 -5.61 -76.06
N MET A 155 -13.68 -6.05 -75.17
CA MET A 155 -15.08 -6.33 -75.52
C MET A 155 -15.82 -5.07 -75.96
N ASN A 156 -15.63 -3.95 -75.27
CA ASN A 156 -16.21 -2.67 -75.66
C ASN A 156 -15.69 -2.19 -77.02
N GLU A 157 -14.39 -2.32 -77.29
CA GLU A 157 -13.82 -2.02 -78.61
C GLU A 157 -14.41 -2.89 -79.71
N LYS A 158 -14.55 -4.21 -79.47
CA LYS A 158 -15.23 -5.12 -80.41
C LYS A 158 -16.67 -4.69 -80.66
N LEU A 159 -17.41 -4.36 -79.61
CA LEU A 159 -18.80 -3.93 -79.69
C LEU A 159 -18.95 -2.60 -80.47
N ILE A 160 -18.09 -1.61 -80.20
CA ILE A 160 -18.01 -0.37 -80.98
C ILE A 160 -17.66 -0.66 -82.45
N SER A 161 -16.72 -1.57 -82.72
CA SER A 161 -16.35 -1.95 -84.08
C SER A 161 -17.50 -2.63 -84.84
N HIS A 162 -18.31 -3.44 -84.15
CA HIS A 162 -19.53 -4.04 -84.70
C HIS A 162 -20.58 -2.97 -85.02
N PHE A 163 -20.81 -2.01 -84.13
CA PHE A 163 -21.73 -0.90 -84.39
C PHE A 163 -21.29 -0.01 -85.56
N LYS A 164 -19.99 0.24 -85.70
CA LYS A 164 -19.43 0.94 -86.86
C LYS A 164 -19.64 0.17 -88.17
N LYS A 165 -19.43 -1.16 -88.17
CA LYS A 165 -19.68 -2.01 -89.35
C LYS A 165 -21.16 -2.11 -89.72
N ALA A 166 -22.06 -2.01 -88.75
CA ALA A 166 -23.51 -2.08 -88.97
C ALA A 166 -24.14 -0.75 -89.46
N ASN A 167 -23.37 0.34 -89.58
CA ASN A 167 -23.86 1.67 -90.00
C ASN A 167 -24.95 2.29 -89.09
N ILE A 168 -25.03 1.87 -87.82
CA ILE A 168 -25.99 2.37 -86.82
C ILE A 168 -25.33 3.37 -85.84
N TYR A 169 -24.06 3.73 -86.06
CA TYR A 169 -23.31 4.56 -85.12
C TYR A 169 -23.63 6.06 -85.29
N ASP A 170 -24.49 6.58 -84.41
CA ASP A 170 -24.71 8.02 -84.22
C ASP A 170 -23.68 8.59 -83.22
N PRO A 171 -22.74 9.45 -83.65
CA PRO A 171 -21.72 10.02 -82.77
C PRO A 171 -22.27 10.99 -81.71
N ALA A 172 -23.56 11.34 -81.75
CA ALA A 172 -24.21 12.23 -80.79
C ALA A 172 -24.86 11.51 -79.60
N SER A 173 -24.95 10.18 -79.61
CA SER A 173 -25.54 9.43 -78.49
C SER A 173 -24.47 9.11 -77.44
N PRO A 174 -24.55 9.65 -76.21
CA PRO A 174 -23.58 9.36 -75.18
C PRO A 174 -23.73 7.90 -74.78
N ILE A 175 -22.72 7.09 -75.11
CA ILE A 175 -22.58 5.75 -74.53
C ILE A 175 -22.45 5.98 -73.03
N VAL A 176 -23.51 5.69 -72.29
CA VAL A 176 -23.58 5.85 -70.84
C VAL A 176 -22.47 5.00 -70.25
N HIS A 177 -21.40 5.67 -69.82
CA HIS A 177 -20.32 5.07 -69.07
C HIS A 177 -20.88 4.75 -67.68
N VAL A 178 -21.58 3.64 -67.54
CA VAL A 178 -21.98 3.09 -66.24
C VAL A 178 -20.69 2.57 -65.59
N GLY A 179 -19.95 3.48 -64.97
CA GLY A 179 -18.93 3.10 -64.00
C GLY A 179 -19.58 2.27 -62.90
N TRP A 180 -18.87 1.26 -62.44
CA TRP A 180 -19.23 0.53 -61.22
C TRP A 180 -19.34 1.54 -60.07
N LEU A 181 -20.56 1.91 -59.71
CA LEU A 181 -20.90 2.52 -58.44
C LEU A 181 -20.80 1.42 -57.38
N GLU A 182 -19.81 1.52 -56.50
CA GLU A 182 -19.76 0.76 -55.26
C GLU A 182 -21.06 1.01 -54.48
N GLY A 183 -21.74 -0.08 -54.14
CA GLY A 183 -23.03 -0.06 -53.47
C GLY A 183 -22.94 0.40 -52.02
N GLY A 184 -23.82 1.32 -51.64
CA GLY A 184 -24.16 1.66 -50.27
C GLY A 184 -25.67 1.89 -50.14
N SER A 185 -26.37 0.84 -49.71
CA SER A 185 -27.69 0.76 -49.03
C SER A 185 -28.78 1.82 -49.28
N ALA A 186 -29.91 1.29 -49.76
CA ALA A 186 -31.23 1.87 -49.95
C ALA A 186 -31.82 2.75 -48.82
N SER A 187 -32.51 3.82 -49.23
CA SER A 187 -33.94 4.04 -48.92
C SER A 187 -34.58 4.98 -49.96
N PHE A 188 -35.78 4.65 -50.43
CA PHE A 188 -36.61 5.39 -51.40
C PHE A 188 -37.79 6.07 -50.64
N PRO A 189 -38.58 6.96 -51.28
CA PRO A 189 -38.82 8.36 -50.90
C PRO A 189 -40.22 8.58 -50.25
N PRO A 190 -40.76 9.82 -50.05
CA PRO A 190 -41.35 10.60 -51.16
C PRO A 190 -41.38 12.14 -50.97
N SER A 191 -41.30 12.90 -52.06
CA SER A 191 -42.18 14.07 -52.29
C SER A 191 -41.84 14.81 -53.59
N ASP A 192 -42.76 14.70 -54.55
CA ASP A 192 -43.32 15.80 -55.33
C ASP A 192 -42.43 17.00 -55.66
N PHE A 193 -41.92 17.06 -56.90
CA PHE A 193 -41.82 18.34 -57.58
C PHE A 193 -42.20 18.21 -59.05
N LYS A 194 -43.39 18.76 -59.34
CA LYS A 194 -43.98 18.88 -60.67
C LYS A 194 -43.11 19.80 -61.54
N TYR A 195 -42.83 19.32 -62.74
CA TYR A 195 -42.53 20.17 -63.88
C TYR A 195 -43.77 21.05 -64.19
N SER A 196 -43.57 22.36 -64.24
CA SER A 196 -44.41 23.24 -65.04
C SER A 196 -43.53 24.23 -65.78
N SER A 197 -43.28 23.92 -67.05
CA SER A 197 -42.86 24.88 -68.05
C SER A 197 -43.95 25.92 -68.23
N THR A 198 -43.61 27.20 -68.15
CA THR A 198 -44.33 28.25 -68.89
C THR A 198 -43.30 29.16 -69.53
N GLU A 199 -43.36 29.21 -70.85
CA GLU A 199 -42.69 30.20 -71.68
C GLU A 199 -43.39 31.55 -71.60
N SER A 200 -42.58 32.59 -71.84
CA SER A 200 -42.90 33.89 -72.43
C SER A 200 -43.57 34.95 -71.54
N ALA A 201 -42.90 36.10 -71.33
CA ALA A 201 -43.00 37.24 -72.25
C ALA A 201 -42.25 38.49 -71.74
N ALA A 202 -41.59 39.14 -72.70
CA ALA A 202 -41.40 40.58 -72.87
C ALA A 202 -40.59 41.43 -71.86
N LYS A 203 -39.37 41.78 -72.31
CA LYS A 203 -38.84 43.15 -72.50
C LYS A 203 -39.48 44.27 -71.67
N THR A 204 -38.66 44.95 -70.84
CA THR A 204 -38.33 46.38 -70.97
C THR A 204 -37.32 46.86 -69.91
N LYS A 205 -36.27 47.56 -70.37
CA LYS A 205 -35.55 48.69 -69.74
C LYS A 205 -34.97 48.54 -68.31
N ASN A 206 -33.70 48.15 -68.22
CA ASN A 206 -32.57 49.09 -67.98
C ASN A 206 -31.26 48.27 -67.89
N PRO A 207 -30.30 48.39 -68.85
CA PRO A 207 -29.03 47.67 -68.75
C PRO A 207 -28.24 48.05 -67.48
N ALA A 208 -28.41 49.29 -67.01
CA ALA A 208 -27.79 49.78 -65.78
C ALA A 208 -28.22 49.01 -64.51
N ALA A 209 -29.46 48.54 -64.43
CA ALA A 209 -29.97 47.83 -63.25
C ALA A 209 -29.41 46.40 -63.15
N HIS A 210 -29.20 45.73 -64.29
CA HIS A 210 -28.63 44.40 -64.30
C HIS A 210 -27.12 44.43 -64.03
N GLU A 211 -26.41 45.44 -64.54
CA GLU A 211 -25.01 45.69 -64.20
C GLU A 211 -24.82 46.06 -62.72
N LEU A 212 -25.74 46.85 -62.14
CA LEU A 212 -25.75 47.14 -60.69
C LEU A 212 -25.96 45.89 -59.84
N ILE A 213 -26.86 44.98 -60.23
CA ILE A 213 -27.06 43.71 -59.52
C ILE A 213 -25.83 42.81 -59.65
N LEU A 214 -25.17 42.79 -60.82
CA LEU A 214 -23.95 42.01 -61.01
C LEU A 214 -22.78 42.57 -60.19
N LEU A 215 -22.68 43.89 -60.07
CA LEU A 215 -21.70 44.57 -59.22
C LEU A 215 -21.95 44.26 -57.73
N ASP A 216 -23.20 44.35 -57.25
CA ASP A 216 -23.55 44.00 -55.85
C ASP A 216 -23.27 42.51 -55.54
N VAL A 217 -23.55 41.60 -56.49
CA VAL A 217 -23.21 40.17 -56.33
C VAL A 217 -21.70 39.95 -56.30
N ASN A 218 -20.94 40.66 -57.14
CA ASN A 218 -19.48 40.57 -57.13
C ASN A 218 -18.87 41.21 -55.89
N GLU A 219 -19.42 42.31 -55.39
CA GLU A 219 -19.00 42.97 -54.15
C GLU A 219 -19.21 42.06 -52.95
N ARG A 220 -20.40 41.45 -52.82
CA ARG A 220 -20.65 40.43 -51.77
C ARG A 220 -19.74 39.21 -51.88
N ARG A 221 -19.37 38.82 -53.11
CA ARG A 221 -18.43 37.72 -53.33
C ARG A 221 -17.02 38.12 -52.91
N ILE A 222 -16.60 39.35 -53.20
CA ILE A 222 -15.31 39.91 -52.75
C ILE A 222 -15.31 39.95 -51.21
N ASP A 223 -16.33 40.51 -50.57
CA ASP A 223 -16.45 40.55 -49.10
C ASP A 223 -16.42 39.15 -48.45
N SER A 224 -16.99 38.16 -49.13
CA SER A 224 -16.98 36.77 -48.66
C SER A 224 -15.60 36.13 -48.82
N LEU A 225 -14.86 36.47 -49.86
CA LEU A 225 -13.50 35.98 -50.09
C LEU A 225 -12.51 36.68 -49.15
N GLU A 226 -12.68 37.98 -48.90
CA GLU A 226 -11.89 38.73 -47.93
C GLU A 226 -12.07 38.17 -46.51
N ARG A 227 -13.30 37.89 -46.08
CA ARG A 227 -13.55 37.20 -44.80
C ARG A 227 -12.91 35.81 -44.71
N GLN A 228 -12.94 35.04 -45.80
CA GLN A 228 -12.27 33.73 -45.84
C GLN A 228 -10.75 33.86 -45.77
N ILE A 229 -10.17 34.91 -46.37
CA ILE A 229 -8.74 35.20 -46.26
C ILE A 229 -8.41 35.58 -44.81
N GLU A 230 -9.19 36.46 -44.17
CA GLU A 230 -9.01 36.82 -42.75
C GLU A 230 -9.09 35.60 -41.82
N ASP A 231 -10.06 34.69 -42.04
CA ASP A 231 -10.19 33.45 -41.27
C ASP A 231 -8.97 32.53 -41.46
N LEU A 232 -8.45 32.44 -42.69
CA LEU A 232 -7.26 31.66 -43.01
C LEU A 232 -5.99 32.27 -42.42
N GLU A 233 -5.86 33.61 -42.43
CA GLU A 233 -4.76 34.33 -41.78
C GLU A 233 -4.79 34.12 -40.26
N HIS A 234 -5.97 34.22 -39.63
CA HIS A 234 -6.13 33.92 -38.21
C HIS A 234 -5.78 32.46 -37.89
N MET A 235 -6.19 31.50 -38.73
CA MET A 235 -5.84 30.09 -38.57
C MET A 235 -4.33 29.87 -38.72
N TYR A 236 -3.70 30.52 -39.69
CA TYR A 236 -2.26 30.47 -39.89
C TYR A 236 -1.50 31.03 -38.68
N ASP A 237 -1.92 32.17 -38.13
CA ASP A 237 -1.31 32.75 -36.94
C ASP A 237 -1.49 31.86 -35.71
N THR A 238 -2.65 31.22 -35.56
CA THR A 238 -2.90 30.25 -34.50
C THR A 238 -1.95 29.05 -34.61
N ILE A 239 -1.85 28.46 -35.80
CA ILE A 239 -0.93 27.32 -36.06
C ILE A 239 0.52 27.74 -35.84
N LYS A 240 0.90 28.96 -36.24
CA LYS A 240 2.24 29.50 -36.05
C LYS A 240 2.57 29.69 -34.57
N GLN A 241 1.62 30.15 -33.75
CA GLN A 241 1.78 30.23 -32.30
C GLN A 241 1.93 28.84 -31.66
N GLU A 242 1.14 27.86 -32.09
CA GLU A 242 1.25 26.47 -31.64
C GLU A 242 2.60 25.84 -32.02
N TYR A 243 3.07 26.10 -33.24
CA TYR A 243 4.39 25.67 -33.72
C TYR A 243 5.50 26.26 -32.86
N ASN A 244 5.50 27.58 -32.62
CA ASN A 244 6.51 28.24 -31.78
C ASN A 244 6.49 27.71 -30.34
N LYS A 245 5.31 27.38 -29.81
CA LYS A 245 5.16 26.76 -28.49
C LYS A 245 5.75 25.35 -28.47
N ALA A 246 5.49 24.55 -29.50
CA ALA A 246 6.05 23.21 -29.64
C ALA A 246 7.58 23.24 -29.79
N GLU A 247 8.11 24.19 -30.56
CA GLU A 247 9.55 24.42 -30.71
C GLU A 247 10.21 24.80 -29.39
N SER A 248 9.61 25.71 -28.61
CA SER A 248 10.10 26.07 -27.28
C SER A 248 10.07 24.88 -26.30
N MET A 249 9.05 24.03 -26.37
CA MET A 249 8.99 22.81 -25.55
C MET A 249 10.06 21.78 -25.96
N LEU A 250 10.40 21.69 -27.24
CA LEU A 250 11.50 20.84 -27.72
C LEU A 250 12.85 21.37 -27.24
N GLN A 251 13.10 22.68 -27.36
CA GLN A 251 14.32 23.30 -26.84
C GLN A 251 14.50 23.07 -25.33
N ALA A 252 13.44 23.25 -24.54
CA ALA A 252 13.48 22.98 -23.10
C ALA A 252 13.77 21.50 -22.77
N ARG A 253 13.26 20.57 -23.60
CA ARG A 253 13.58 19.14 -23.47
C ARG A 253 15.03 18.85 -23.81
N ASP A 254 15.57 19.45 -24.87
CA ASP A 254 16.96 19.27 -25.28
C ASP A 254 17.93 19.81 -24.23
N GLU A 255 17.62 20.96 -23.62
CA GLU A 255 18.37 21.52 -22.49
C GLU A 255 18.36 20.58 -21.27
N GLU A 256 17.22 19.98 -20.94
CA GLU A 256 17.13 19.01 -19.83
C GLU A 256 17.89 17.71 -20.14
N ILE A 257 17.81 17.21 -21.38
CA ILE A 257 18.63 16.07 -21.83
C ILE A 257 20.12 16.40 -21.70
N TYR A 258 20.53 17.60 -22.09
CA TYR A 258 21.92 18.06 -21.94
C TYR A 258 22.34 18.13 -20.46
N ARG A 259 21.47 18.65 -19.59
CA ARG A 259 21.69 18.70 -18.13
C ARG A 259 21.84 17.31 -17.54
N LEU A 260 20.96 16.38 -17.89
CA LEU A 260 20.98 14.99 -17.42
C LEU A 260 22.21 14.25 -17.93
N ASN A 261 22.59 14.42 -19.19
CA ASN A 261 23.81 13.83 -19.74
C ASN A 261 25.08 14.38 -19.05
N SER A 262 25.10 15.67 -18.72
CA SER A 262 26.20 16.26 -17.95
C SER A 262 26.26 15.70 -16.52
N GLN A 263 25.11 15.47 -15.89
CA GLN A 263 25.03 14.84 -14.59
C GLN A 263 25.54 13.39 -14.62
N ILE A 264 25.10 12.60 -15.60
CA ILE A 264 25.59 11.24 -15.82
C ILE A 264 27.10 11.22 -16.03
N GLN A 265 27.66 12.12 -16.85
CA GLN A 265 29.11 12.18 -17.06
C GLN A 265 29.88 12.54 -15.78
N ASN A 266 29.35 13.42 -14.94
CA ASN A 266 29.94 13.75 -13.65
C ASN A 266 29.88 12.57 -12.68
N ASP A 267 28.75 11.86 -12.64
CA ASP A 267 28.60 10.65 -11.82
C ASP A 267 29.56 9.55 -12.28
N PHE A 268 29.76 9.38 -13.59
CA PHE A 268 30.77 8.46 -14.13
C PHE A 268 32.22 8.89 -13.82
N LYS A 269 32.54 10.18 -13.85
CA LYS A 269 33.87 10.68 -13.44
C LYS A 269 34.12 10.46 -11.95
N ASN A 270 33.09 10.57 -11.12
CA ASN A 270 33.18 10.32 -9.67
C ASN A 270 33.33 8.83 -9.35
N ILE A 271 32.82 7.94 -10.21
CA ILE A 271 32.96 6.48 -10.07
C ILE A 271 34.29 5.97 -10.67
N ALA A 272 34.85 6.68 -11.65
CA ALA A 272 36.10 6.29 -12.33
C ALA A 272 37.39 6.71 -11.60
N LEU A 273 37.31 7.29 -10.40
CA LEU A 273 38.45 7.40 -9.50
C LEU A 273 38.71 6.03 -8.86
N ASP A 274 39.61 5.32 -9.55
CA ASP A 274 40.14 3.98 -9.34
C ASP A 274 40.42 3.61 -7.86
N PRO A 275 39.65 2.68 -7.24
CA PRO A 275 39.95 2.14 -5.92
C PRO A 275 41.23 1.30 -5.86
N LEU A 276 41.90 1.03 -7.00
CA LEU A 276 43.07 0.15 -7.08
C LEU A 276 44.42 0.89 -7.03
N GLN A 277 44.46 2.22 -6.93
CA GLN A 277 45.72 2.94 -6.69
C GLN A 277 46.16 2.96 -5.21
N GLU A 278 45.25 2.79 -4.24
CA GLU A 278 45.61 2.79 -2.81
C GLU A 278 46.19 1.46 -2.30
N LEU A 279 46.21 0.41 -3.12
CA LEU A 279 46.64 -0.94 -2.71
C LEU A 279 48.11 -1.28 -3.01
N LYS A 280 48.90 -0.34 -3.56
CA LYS A 280 50.31 -0.59 -3.91
C LYS A 280 51.37 0.00 -2.97
N PHE A 281 50.99 0.66 -1.89
CA PHE A 281 51.95 1.21 -0.91
C PHE A 281 51.68 0.73 0.52
N PHE A 282 51.56 -0.58 0.71
CA PHE A 282 51.59 -1.18 2.06
C PHE A 282 52.75 -2.16 2.17
N ASN A 283 53.93 -1.60 2.45
CA ASN A 283 55.02 -2.29 3.11
C ASN A 283 55.47 -1.41 4.28
N GLY A 284 55.38 -1.96 5.49
CA GLY A 284 56.05 -1.47 6.70
C GLY A 284 55.24 -0.47 7.54
N ASP A 285 54.86 -0.92 8.73
CA ASP A 285 54.54 -0.16 9.94
C ASP A 285 53.57 1.03 9.82
N THR A 286 52.34 0.86 10.31
CA THR A 286 51.54 1.93 10.98
C THR A 286 50.13 1.44 11.30
N GLN A 287 49.99 0.69 12.40
CA GLN A 287 48.68 0.34 12.96
C GLN A 287 47.95 1.57 13.55
N SER A 288 48.64 2.70 13.77
CA SER A 288 48.04 3.95 14.24
C SER A 288 47.50 4.86 13.14
N GLN A 289 47.98 4.75 11.89
CA GLN A 289 47.46 5.58 10.78
C GLN A 289 46.15 5.02 10.20
N THR A 290 45.95 3.70 10.25
CA THR A 290 44.70 3.08 9.79
C THR A 290 43.52 3.37 10.70
N GLU A 291 43.74 3.56 12.00
CA GLU A 291 42.71 4.03 12.93
C GLU A 291 42.34 5.50 12.67
N SER A 292 43.32 6.39 12.49
CA SER A 292 43.06 7.81 12.20
C SER A 292 42.32 8.04 10.88
N ILE A 293 42.63 7.27 9.83
CA ILE A 293 41.92 7.37 8.53
C ILE A 293 40.50 6.79 8.62
N ARG A 294 40.31 5.73 9.43
CA ARG A 294 38.99 5.13 9.66
C ARG A 294 38.10 6.04 10.49
N GLU A 295 38.66 6.71 11.50
CA GLU A 295 37.97 7.67 12.36
C GLU A 295 37.55 8.91 11.58
N ARG A 296 38.44 9.47 10.74
CA ARG A 296 38.10 10.58 9.84
C ARG A 296 36.99 10.22 8.83
N ARG A 297 37.02 8.99 8.27
CA ARG A 297 35.92 8.50 7.40
C ARG A 297 34.59 8.36 8.12
N LEU A 298 34.59 7.99 9.39
CA LEU A 298 33.38 7.89 10.19
C LEU A 298 32.84 9.28 10.54
N GLU A 299 33.71 10.24 10.83
CA GLU A 299 33.33 11.64 11.02
C GLU A 299 32.71 12.24 9.76
N ASP A 300 33.32 12.05 8.58
CA ASP A 300 32.79 12.52 7.30
C ASP A 300 31.40 11.90 6.99
N GLN A 301 31.20 10.62 7.32
CA GLN A 301 29.92 9.95 7.15
C GLN A 301 28.84 10.47 8.12
N ILE A 302 29.23 10.78 9.36
CA ILE A 302 28.32 11.37 10.35
C ILE A 302 27.94 12.80 9.93
N GLU A 303 28.89 13.60 9.46
CA GLU A 303 28.64 14.96 8.97
C GLU A 303 27.75 14.96 7.71
N TYR A 304 27.93 14.00 6.82
CA TYR A 304 27.04 13.80 5.66
C TYR A 304 25.60 13.44 6.08
N ILE A 305 25.43 12.53 7.03
CA ILE A 305 24.09 12.15 7.53
C ILE A 305 23.42 13.34 8.25
N GLN A 306 24.17 14.07 9.08
CA GLN A 306 23.64 15.22 9.82
C GLN A 306 23.29 16.41 8.91
N SER A 307 24.05 16.65 7.84
CA SER A 307 23.74 17.70 6.86
C SER A 307 22.54 17.34 5.98
N TYR A 308 22.39 16.07 5.60
CA TYR A 308 21.27 15.58 4.80
C TYR A 308 19.95 15.58 5.60
N GLU A 309 19.96 15.12 6.86
CA GLU A 309 18.74 15.14 7.70
C GLU A 309 18.31 16.57 8.07
N ARG A 310 19.26 17.48 8.33
CA ARG A 310 18.92 18.89 8.64
C ARG A 310 18.32 19.61 7.45
N THR A 311 18.81 19.41 6.24
CA THR A 311 18.31 20.11 5.05
C THR A 311 16.95 19.59 4.62
N ASP A 312 16.72 18.27 4.70
CA ASP A 312 15.46 17.67 4.30
C ASP A 312 14.32 17.94 5.31
N LEU A 313 14.62 17.94 6.62
CA LEU A 313 13.66 18.41 7.64
C LEU A 313 13.38 19.91 7.53
N LYS A 314 14.41 20.74 7.25
CA LYS A 314 14.24 22.19 7.04
C LYS A 314 13.30 22.46 5.86
N ASN A 315 13.49 21.77 4.74
CA ASN A 315 12.65 21.91 3.56
C ASN A 315 11.21 21.45 3.81
N LYS A 316 11.01 20.36 4.56
CA LYS A 316 9.66 19.91 4.97
C LYS A 316 8.98 20.93 5.89
N PHE A 317 9.71 21.47 6.86
CA PHE A 317 9.21 22.48 7.79
C PHE A 317 8.85 23.78 7.08
N ASP A 318 9.69 24.27 6.16
CA ASP A 318 9.41 25.49 5.40
C ASP A 318 8.22 25.31 4.45
N LYS A 319 8.06 24.11 3.87
CA LYS A 319 6.89 23.76 3.04
C LYS A 319 5.60 23.72 3.87
N GLU A 320 5.64 23.14 5.06
CA GLU A 320 4.49 23.08 5.97
C GLU A 320 4.15 24.47 6.52
N LYS A 321 5.15 25.27 6.88
CA LYS A 321 5.00 26.67 7.27
C LYS A 321 4.33 27.50 6.18
N ASN A 322 4.76 27.36 4.92
CA ASN A 322 4.14 28.06 3.79
C ASN A 322 2.68 27.61 3.56
N ASN A 323 2.38 26.32 3.71
CA ASN A 323 1.00 25.81 3.66
C ASN A 323 0.12 26.41 4.78
N LEU A 324 0.65 26.55 5.99
CA LEU A 324 -0.04 27.18 7.11
C LEU A 324 -0.28 28.67 6.88
N VAL A 325 0.71 29.40 6.35
CA VAL A 325 0.58 30.82 5.99
C VAL A 325 -0.50 31.02 4.92
N ASN A 326 -0.55 30.14 3.91
CA ASN A 326 -1.58 30.18 2.86
C ASN A 326 -2.98 29.89 3.40
N LYS A 327 -3.12 28.91 4.31
CA LYS A 327 -4.41 28.66 4.98
C LYS A 327 -4.85 29.85 5.83
N LEU A 328 -3.92 30.49 6.54
CA LEU A 328 -4.19 31.69 7.34
C LEU A 328 -4.62 32.89 6.48
N SER A 329 -4.01 33.09 5.31
CA SER A 329 -4.44 34.16 4.39
C SER A 329 -5.81 33.87 3.78
N GLU A 330 -6.11 32.61 3.48
CA GLU A 330 -7.42 32.17 3.01
C GLU A 330 -8.50 32.41 4.07
N TYR A 331 -8.26 32.01 5.34
CA TYR A 331 -9.17 32.32 6.44
C TYR A 331 -9.34 33.83 6.65
N LYS A 332 -8.26 34.62 6.54
CA LYS A 332 -8.34 36.07 6.67
C LYS A 332 -9.20 36.69 5.56
N SER A 333 -9.08 36.19 4.33
CA SER A 333 -9.92 36.61 3.20
C SER A 333 -11.39 36.24 3.40
N ILE A 334 -11.69 35.05 3.92
CA ILE A 334 -13.05 34.63 4.26
C ILE A 334 -13.63 35.53 5.37
N THR A 335 -12.82 35.86 6.38
CA THR A 335 -13.24 36.70 7.51
C THR A 335 -13.48 38.15 7.08
N GLU A 336 -12.65 38.69 6.18
CA GLU A 336 -12.86 40.02 5.58
C GLU A 336 -14.11 40.05 4.70
N LYS A 337 -14.38 38.99 3.91
CA LYS A 337 -15.63 38.86 3.15
C LYS A 337 -16.88 38.77 4.03
N LEU A 338 -16.77 38.16 5.20
CA LEU A 338 -17.86 38.09 6.18
C LEU A 338 -18.07 39.43 6.90
N LYS A 339 -17.00 40.21 7.14
CA LYS A 339 -17.10 41.56 7.71
C LYS A 339 -17.63 42.59 6.73
N SER A 340 -17.30 42.49 5.44
CA SER A 340 -17.81 43.42 4.41
C SER A 340 -19.25 43.13 3.98
N THR A 341 -19.80 41.95 4.30
CA THR A 341 -21.21 41.61 4.06
C THR A 341 -22.14 41.89 5.24
N SER A 342 -21.60 42.33 6.39
CA SER A 342 -22.37 42.58 7.61
C SER A 342 -22.42 44.03 8.08
N PHE A 343 -21.89 44.98 7.30
CA PHE A 343 -22.01 46.42 7.57
C PHE A 343 -22.31 47.21 6.30
N GLU A 344 -23.53 47.08 5.79
CA GLU A 344 -24.19 48.17 5.07
C GLU A 344 -25.60 48.37 5.63
N ASN A 345 -25.81 49.58 6.15
CA ASN A 345 -27.07 50.20 6.55
C ASN A 345 -27.69 49.80 7.91
N VAL A 346 -27.54 50.68 8.91
CA VAL A 346 -28.63 51.48 9.53
C VAL A 346 -28.02 52.34 10.67
N PRO A 347 -28.48 53.59 10.89
CA PRO A 347 -27.77 54.59 11.67
C PRO A 347 -28.13 54.61 13.17
N ASN A 348 -27.20 55.16 13.94
CA ASN A 348 -27.26 55.71 15.30
C ASN A 348 -28.63 55.74 16.02
N ASN A 349 -28.69 55.12 17.19
CA ASN A 349 -29.06 55.82 18.43
C ASN A 349 -28.63 55.05 19.68
N GLU A 350 -28.35 55.83 20.71
CA GLU A 350 -27.85 55.50 22.05
C GLU A 350 -28.86 54.67 22.86
N PHE A 351 -28.40 53.81 23.79
CA PHE A 351 -28.58 53.89 25.26
C PHE A 351 -28.42 52.51 25.97
N LEU A 352 -27.38 52.44 26.82
CA LEU A 352 -27.23 51.77 28.13
C LEU A 352 -27.79 50.36 28.46
N ASP A 353 -26.83 49.50 28.84
CA ASP A 353 -26.72 48.65 30.04
C ASP A 353 -27.72 47.53 30.42
N SER A 354 -27.09 46.45 30.91
CA SER A 354 -27.54 45.52 31.97
C SER A 354 -28.15 44.15 31.59
N SER A 355 -27.27 43.14 31.63
CA SER A 355 -27.31 41.96 32.52
C SER A 355 -28.63 41.27 32.91
N ASN A 356 -28.59 39.95 32.68
CA ASN A 356 -29.09 38.86 33.53
C ASN A 356 -30.58 38.45 33.54
N SER A 357 -30.76 37.20 33.10
CA SER A 357 -31.35 36.09 33.87
C SER A 357 -32.79 35.64 33.60
N PHE A 358 -32.89 34.31 33.44
CA PHE A 358 -33.90 33.39 33.95
C PHE A 358 -35.29 33.29 33.28
N ALA A 359 -35.46 32.09 32.69
CA ALA A 359 -36.52 31.11 32.95
C ALA A 359 -37.91 31.28 32.30
N ASN A 360 -38.21 30.22 31.53
CA ASN A 360 -39.42 29.41 31.51
C ASN A 360 -40.74 30.01 30.98
N ASP A 361 -41.21 29.30 29.94
CA ASP A 361 -42.45 28.52 29.92
C ASP A 361 -43.69 29.04 29.16
N PHE A 362 -44.16 28.11 28.32
CA PHE A 362 -45.53 27.79 27.86
C PHE A 362 -46.31 28.74 26.92
N ASP A 363 -46.33 28.33 25.63
CA ASP A 363 -47.46 27.64 24.95
C ASP A 363 -48.61 28.39 24.23
N TYR A 364 -49.05 27.73 23.14
CA TYR A 364 -50.26 27.86 22.30
C TYR A 364 -50.41 28.92 21.16
N GLN A 365 -50.21 28.40 19.95
CA GLN A 365 -51.05 28.44 18.73
C GLN A 365 -52.09 29.57 18.49
N ARG A 366 -52.04 30.22 17.31
CA ARG A 366 -53.12 30.21 16.28
C ARG A 366 -52.81 31.03 15.00
N ILE A 367 -52.71 30.30 13.88
CA ILE A 367 -53.37 30.44 12.56
C ILE A 367 -53.73 31.86 12.04
N ASN A 368 -53.08 32.29 10.93
CA ASN A 368 -53.74 32.56 9.63
C ASN A 368 -52.73 32.96 8.52
N SER A 369 -52.86 32.28 7.38
CA SER A 369 -52.21 32.45 6.06
C SER A 369 -53.03 33.46 5.21
N PRO A 370 -52.79 33.71 3.88
CA PRO A 370 -51.58 33.73 3.03
C PRO A 370 -51.46 35.05 2.23
N ASN A 371 -50.36 35.24 1.48
CA ASN A 371 -50.32 35.72 0.08
C ASN A 371 -48.84 35.75 -0.38
N THR A 372 -48.39 34.75 -1.13
CA THR A 372 -48.31 34.67 -2.61
C THR A 372 -47.19 35.49 -3.26
N GLU A 373 -46.41 34.74 -4.05
CA GLU A 373 -45.58 35.17 -5.18
C GLU A 373 -44.25 35.83 -4.86
N PHE A 374 -43.18 35.04 -4.73
CA PHE A 374 -41.87 35.28 -5.36
C PHE A 374 -40.86 34.17 -4.97
N SER A 375 -41.04 32.92 -5.42
CA SER A 375 -39.98 31.90 -5.27
C SER A 375 -40.12 30.71 -6.23
N ASN A 376 -39.92 30.92 -7.53
CA ASN A 376 -39.86 29.81 -8.50
C ASN A 376 -38.52 29.64 -9.23
N TYR A 377 -37.45 30.31 -8.79
CA TYR A 377 -36.12 30.14 -9.40
C TYR A 377 -35.03 29.56 -8.48
N GLN A 378 -35.24 29.46 -7.16
CA GLN A 378 -34.24 28.86 -6.26
C GLN A 378 -34.46 27.36 -5.95
N ASN A 379 -35.65 26.80 -6.19
CA ASN A 379 -35.98 25.43 -5.75
C ASN A 379 -35.55 24.31 -6.72
N ARG A 380 -35.07 24.65 -7.92
CA ARG A 380 -34.54 23.65 -8.89
C ARG A 380 -33.08 23.27 -8.61
N ASN A 381 -32.29 24.14 -7.97
CA ASN A 381 -30.89 23.85 -7.68
C ASN A 381 -30.70 23.04 -6.39
N SER A 382 -31.61 23.15 -5.41
CA SER A 382 -31.60 22.35 -4.18
C SER A 382 -31.99 20.89 -4.44
N THR A 383 -33.02 20.67 -5.27
CA THR A 383 -33.54 19.33 -5.62
C THR A 383 -32.57 18.54 -6.50
N HIS A 384 -31.87 19.19 -7.43
CA HIS A 384 -30.88 18.52 -8.29
C HIS A 384 -29.64 18.04 -7.50
N ASN A 385 -29.17 18.86 -6.56
CA ASN A 385 -28.03 18.55 -5.69
C ASN A 385 -28.38 17.43 -4.69
N LEU A 386 -29.65 17.34 -4.30
CA LEU A 386 -30.16 16.28 -3.42
C LEU A 386 -30.36 14.95 -4.17
N SER A 387 -30.83 15.00 -5.42
CA SER A 387 -30.91 13.83 -6.30
C SER A 387 -29.51 13.24 -6.57
N GLU A 388 -28.51 14.07 -6.84
CA GLU A 388 -27.12 13.60 -7.03
C GLU A 388 -26.53 12.98 -5.76
N LYS A 389 -26.82 13.58 -4.59
CA LYS A 389 -26.41 13.01 -3.29
C LYS A 389 -27.08 11.67 -3.01
N LEU A 390 -28.39 11.54 -3.28
CA LEU A 390 -29.12 10.27 -3.18
C LEU A 390 -28.58 9.23 -4.15
N SER A 391 -28.36 9.58 -5.42
CA SER A 391 -27.77 8.65 -6.40
C SER A 391 -26.35 8.22 -6.03
N SER A 392 -25.52 9.12 -5.52
CA SER A 392 -24.17 8.79 -5.02
C SER A 392 -24.21 7.88 -3.81
N LEU A 393 -25.15 8.11 -2.88
CA LEU A 393 -25.32 7.28 -1.69
C LEU A 393 -25.85 5.88 -2.05
N MET A 394 -26.82 5.80 -2.95
CA MET A 394 -27.37 4.52 -3.43
C MET A 394 -26.31 3.72 -4.18
N ALA A 395 -25.47 4.36 -4.99
CA ALA A 395 -24.34 3.70 -5.63
C ALA A 395 -23.34 3.13 -4.61
N LYS A 396 -23.06 3.85 -3.51
CA LYS A 396 -22.21 3.34 -2.41
C LYS A 396 -22.87 2.18 -1.66
N PHE A 397 -24.19 2.17 -1.55
CA PHE A 397 -24.95 1.07 -0.94
C PHE A 397 -24.99 -0.17 -1.83
N ASP A 398 -25.22 -0.01 -3.13
CA ASP A 398 -25.22 -1.12 -4.08
C ASP A 398 -23.82 -1.76 -4.17
N ASP A 399 -22.76 -0.95 -4.14
CA ASP A 399 -21.38 -1.41 -4.10
C ASP A 399 -21.07 -2.13 -2.76
N PHE A 400 -21.61 -1.64 -1.64
CA PHE A 400 -21.50 -2.32 -0.35
C PHE A 400 -22.24 -3.66 -0.33
N ILE A 401 -23.49 -3.71 -0.82
CA ILE A 401 -24.31 -4.92 -0.86
C ILE A 401 -23.64 -5.97 -1.76
N SER A 402 -23.15 -5.56 -2.94
CA SER A 402 -22.42 -6.46 -3.84
C SER A 402 -21.17 -7.03 -3.17
N ASN A 403 -20.39 -6.20 -2.48
CA ASN A 403 -19.20 -6.64 -1.77
C ASN A 403 -19.53 -7.53 -0.56
N PHE A 404 -20.59 -7.23 0.18
CA PHE A 404 -21.03 -8.00 1.35
C PHE A 404 -21.59 -9.37 0.94
N SER A 405 -22.41 -9.42 -0.12
CA SER A 405 -22.90 -10.68 -0.70
C SER A 405 -21.77 -11.54 -1.24
N ASN A 406 -20.73 -10.95 -1.85
CA ASN A 406 -19.55 -11.69 -2.28
C ASN A 406 -18.77 -12.27 -1.10
N ILE A 407 -18.59 -11.49 -0.01
CA ILE A 407 -17.93 -11.99 1.22
C ILE A 407 -18.71 -13.15 1.85
N LEU A 408 -20.04 -13.07 1.88
CA LEU A 408 -20.90 -14.16 2.39
C LEU A 408 -20.84 -15.40 1.50
N ASN A 409 -20.89 -15.24 0.17
CA ASN A 409 -20.79 -16.35 -0.77
C ASN A 409 -19.42 -17.02 -0.76
N ASP A 410 -18.34 -16.24 -0.63
CA ASP A 410 -16.98 -16.76 -0.54
C ASP A 410 -16.77 -17.54 0.77
N ASN A 411 -17.37 -17.08 1.88
CA ASN A 411 -17.36 -17.80 3.15
C ASN A 411 -18.13 -19.13 3.08
N ASN A 412 -19.24 -19.20 2.34
CA ASN A 412 -20.02 -20.42 2.16
C ASN A 412 -19.33 -21.43 1.21
N ASN A 413 -18.64 -20.96 0.18
CA ASN A 413 -18.05 -21.83 -0.84
C ASN A 413 -16.66 -22.36 -0.50
N ASN A 414 -15.84 -21.62 0.27
CA ASN A 414 -14.42 -21.95 0.43
C ASN A 414 -14.02 -22.58 1.78
N LYS A 415 -14.95 -22.81 2.74
CA LYS A 415 -14.64 -23.29 4.11
C LYS A 415 -13.56 -22.47 4.85
N THR A 416 -13.18 -21.32 4.31
CA THR A 416 -12.24 -20.37 4.89
C THR A 416 -13.07 -19.24 5.48
N PHE A 417 -13.05 -19.11 6.80
CA PHE A 417 -13.82 -18.09 7.50
C PHE A 417 -13.06 -16.76 7.49
N PHE A 418 -13.56 -15.79 6.73
CA PHE A 418 -13.16 -14.39 6.89
C PHE A 418 -14.11 -13.72 7.90
N PRO A 419 -13.65 -13.37 9.11
CA PRO A 419 -14.47 -12.65 10.07
C PRO A 419 -14.86 -11.28 9.48
N ILE A 420 -16.16 -11.01 9.45
CA ILE A 420 -16.69 -9.69 9.08
C ILE A 420 -16.10 -8.68 10.08
N ASN A 421 -15.23 -7.81 9.60
CA ASN A 421 -14.53 -6.83 10.43
C ASN A 421 -15.55 -5.86 11.05
N ASN A 422 -15.36 -5.50 12.33
CA ASN A 422 -16.21 -4.50 13.01
C ASN A 422 -16.23 -3.17 12.22
N ASP A 423 -15.12 -2.79 11.58
CA ASP A 423 -15.04 -1.58 10.75
C ASP A 423 -15.99 -1.58 9.54
N THR A 424 -16.35 -2.77 9.03
CA THR A 424 -17.31 -2.90 7.92
C THR A 424 -18.74 -2.73 8.40
N ILE A 425 -19.05 -3.27 9.58
CA ILE A 425 -20.36 -3.11 10.25
C ILE A 425 -20.55 -1.65 10.68
N ASP A 426 -19.51 -1.02 11.23
CA ASP A 426 -19.57 0.38 11.66
C ASP A 426 -19.74 1.35 10.48
N ARG A 427 -19.09 1.07 9.34
CA ARG A 427 -19.30 1.83 8.10
C ARG A 427 -20.72 1.69 7.57
N PHE A 428 -21.29 0.47 7.61
CA PHE A 428 -22.68 0.24 7.23
C PHE A 428 -23.66 1.00 8.13
N ASN A 429 -23.47 0.92 9.45
CA ASN A 429 -24.27 1.65 10.43
C ASN A 429 -24.17 3.17 10.29
N LYS A 430 -23.01 3.68 9.87
CA LYS A 430 -22.82 5.11 9.57
C LYS A 430 -23.60 5.52 8.31
N ASN A 431 -23.49 4.74 7.23
CA ASN A 431 -24.21 5.01 5.98
C ASN A 431 -25.73 4.90 6.16
N LEU A 432 -26.21 3.94 6.96
CA LEU A 432 -27.64 3.81 7.29
C LEU A 432 -28.15 5.01 8.08
N ARG A 433 -27.39 5.48 9.07
CA ARG A 433 -27.75 6.70 9.82
C ARG A 433 -27.79 7.95 8.95
N GLU A 434 -26.84 8.08 8.03
CA GLU A 434 -26.81 9.18 7.06
C GLU A 434 -28.02 9.14 6.13
N LEU A 435 -28.40 7.95 5.64
CA LEU A 435 -29.58 7.77 4.79
C LEU A 435 -30.89 8.05 5.54
N LYS A 436 -30.99 7.61 6.80
CA LYS A 436 -32.15 7.89 7.67
C LYS A 436 -32.28 9.39 7.96
N SER A 437 -31.18 10.08 8.23
CA SER A 437 -31.15 11.55 8.39
C SER A 437 -31.60 12.29 7.12
N ILE A 438 -31.25 11.80 5.93
CA ILE A 438 -31.69 12.39 4.66
C ILE A 438 -33.19 12.13 4.44
N LEU A 439 -33.69 10.94 4.80
CA LEU A 439 -35.12 10.63 4.70
C LEU A 439 -35.95 11.45 5.69
N ASP A 440 -35.50 11.56 6.94
CA ASP A 440 -36.18 12.31 8.00
C ASP A 440 -36.23 13.82 7.70
N SER A 441 -35.19 14.37 7.05
CA SER A 441 -35.21 15.77 6.57
C SER A 441 -36.19 15.97 5.40
N GLN A 442 -36.33 15.01 4.50
CA GLN A 442 -37.35 15.08 3.43
C GLN A 442 -38.79 14.94 3.94
N ILE A 443 -39.03 14.10 4.95
CA ILE A 443 -40.35 13.90 5.54
C ILE A 443 -40.78 15.16 6.33
N ASN A 444 -39.85 15.84 7.00
CA ASN A 444 -40.16 17.06 7.75
C ASN A 444 -40.28 18.32 6.88
N ASP A 445 -39.57 18.40 5.75
CA ASP A 445 -39.68 19.54 4.82
C ASP A 445 -40.92 19.47 3.89
N SER A 446 -41.56 18.29 3.79
CA SER A 446 -42.79 18.10 3.01
C SER A 446 -44.04 18.42 3.85
N SER A 447 -44.29 19.71 4.08
CA SER A 447 -45.59 20.23 4.53
C SER A 447 -46.75 20.05 3.52
N ILE A 448 -46.56 19.21 2.50
CA ILE A 448 -47.58 18.82 1.53
C ILE A 448 -47.56 17.29 1.47
N GLY A 449 -48.57 16.67 2.11
CA GLY A 449 -48.73 15.24 2.27
C GLY A 449 -48.94 14.47 0.96
N ILE A 450 -47.88 14.36 0.15
CA ILE A 450 -47.79 13.42 -0.96
C ILE A 450 -46.58 12.54 -0.67
N SER A 451 -46.83 11.41 0.00
CA SER A 451 -45.84 10.33 0.11
C SER A 451 -45.44 9.91 -1.30
N SER A 452 -44.23 10.31 -1.73
CA SER A 452 -43.68 9.81 -2.99
C SER A 452 -43.59 8.28 -2.93
N PRO A 453 -44.04 7.54 -3.97
CA PRO A 453 -43.89 6.09 -4.03
C PRO A 453 -42.44 5.61 -3.91
N GLU A 454 -41.46 6.49 -4.18
CA GLU A 454 -40.04 6.19 -4.00
C GLU A 454 -39.62 6.26 -2.54
N ALA A 455 -40.20 7.17 -1.74
CA ALA A 455 -39.92 7.27 -0.31
C ALA A 455 -40.41 6.03 0.44
N THR A 456 -41.63 5.56 0.15
CA THR A 456 -42.17 4.33 0.75
C THR A 456 -41.43 3.06 0.28
N ARG A 457 -40.94 3.04 -0.97
CA ARG A 457 -40.07 1.97 -1.47
C ARG A 457 -38.70 1.95 -0.78
N LEU A 458 -38.12 3.12 -0.51
CA LEU A 458 -36.87 3.27 0.22
C LEU A 458 -37.03 2.83 1.68
N GLU A 459 -38.09 3.28 2.34
CA GLU A 459 -38.40 2.92 3.72
C GLU A 459 -38.57 1.40 3.90
N LYS A 460 -39.25 0.75 2.95
CA LYS A 460 -39.36 -0.72 2.92
C LYS A 460 -37.99 -1.40 2.75
N LYS A 461 -37.13 -0.92 1.84
CA LYS A 461 -35.77 -1.44 1.65
C LYS A 461 -34.90 -1.25 2.90
N ILE A 462 -35.00 -0.11 3.57
CA ILE A 462 -34.27 0.15 4.83
C ILE A 462 -34.70 -0.88 5.88
N LYS A 463 -36.00 -1.12 6.02
CA LYS A 463 -36.53 -2.10 6.97
C LYS A 463 -36.09 -3.53 6.68
N ASP A 464 -36.06 -3.93 5.41
CA ASP A 464 -35.55 -5.24 5.00
C ASP A 464 -34.04 -5.39 5.31
N LEU A 465 -33.26 -4.31 5.17
CA LEU A 465 -31.84 -4.28 5.51
C LEU A 465 -31.58 -4.32 7.02
N GLU A 466 -32.40 -3.64 7.83
CA GLU A 466 -32.34 -3.71 9.29
C GLU A 466 -32.55 -5.16 9.77
N VAL A 467 -33.54 -5.87 9.22
CA VAL A 467 -33.81 -7.28 9.54
C VAL A 467 -32.62 -8.19 9.17
N GLN A 468 -31.97 -7.97 8.02
CA GLN A 468 -30.79 -8.74 7.63
C GLN A 468 -29.59 -8.47 8.54
N LEU A 469 -29.41 -7.22 8.98
CA LEU A 469 -28.35 -6.85 9.91
C LEU A 469 -28.54 -7.53 11.27
N ASP A 470 -29.76 -7.53 11.80
CA ASP A 470 -30.10 -8.18 13.07
C ASP A 470 -29.87 -9.70 13.02
N SER A 471 -30.23 -10.34 11.90
CA SER A 471 -29.95 -11.76 11.67
C SER A 471 -28.44 -12.05 11.68
N ALA A 472 -27.64 -11.24 10.97
CA ALA A 472 -26.18 -11.41 10.92
C ALA A 472 -25.51 -11.16 12.28
N MET A 473 -26.02 -10.20 13.07
CA MET A 473 -25.53 -9.95 14.43
C MET A 473 -25.85 -11.11 15.38
N SER A 474 -27.03 -11.71 15.25
CA SER A 474 -27.41 -12.92 16.01
C SER A 474 -26.51 -14.11 15.67
N GLU A 475 -26.22 -14.35 14.38
CA GLU A 475 -25.29 -15.40 13.94
C GLU A 475 -23.88 -15.19 14.50
N LYS A 476 -23.37 -13.95 14.48
CA LYS A 476 -22.06 -13.61 15.07
C LYS A 476 -21.96 -13.96 16.55
N GLU A 477 -22.98 -13.66 17.34
CA GLU A 477 -22.99 -14.01 18.76
C GLU A 477 -23.11 -15.53 18.98
N ASN A 478 -23.88 -16.24 18.16
CA ASN A 478 -23.91 -17.71 18.18
C ASN A 478 -22.53 -18.32 17.89
N PHE A 479 -21.80 -17.80 16.90
CA PHE A 479 -20.45 -18.26 16.58
C PHE A 479 -19.44 -17.97 17.70
N LYS A 480 -19.57 -16.83 18.37
CA LYS A 480 -18.73 -16.49 19.53
C LYS A 480 -18.98 -17.45 20.69
N SER A 481 -20.24 -17.82 20.95
CA SER A 481 -20.60 -18.85 21.92
C SER A 481 -20.02 -20.21 21.54
N LEU A 482 -20.08 -20.60 20.26
CA LEU A 482 -19.54 -21.86 19.78
C LEU A 482 -18.00 -21.91 19.91
N TYR A 483 -17.32 -20.81 19.58
CA TYR A 483 -15.87 -20.70 19.73
C TYR A 483 -15.43 -20.82 21.19
N GLN A 484 -16.18 -20.17 22.10
CA GLN A 484 -15.94 -20.27 23.53
C GLN A 484 -16.12 -21.72 24.02
N GLN A 485 -17.18 -22.40 23.59
CA GLN A 485 -17.43 -23.81 23.91
C GLN A 485 -16.28 -24.72 23.45
N VAL A 486 -15.83 -24.57 22.20
CA VAL A 486 -14.71 -25.37 21.65
C VAL A 486 -13.40 -25.07 22.39
N SER A 487 -13.16 -23.80 22.74
CA SER A 487 -11.98 -23.41 23.53
C SER A 487 -11.99 -24.04 24.92
N ASP A 488 -13.15 -24.05 25.58
CA ASP A 488 -13.30 -24.67 26.90
C ASP A 488 -13.15 -26.20 26.83
N GLU A 489 -13.69 -26.84 25.79
CA GLU A 489 -13.54 -28.28 25.56
C GLU A 489 -12.08 -28.68 25.34
N LEU A 490 -11.33 -27.93 24.51
CA LEU A 490 -9.89 -28.12 24.33
C LEU A 490 -9.10 -27.93 25.64
N ARG A 491 -9.53 -27.02 26.50
CA ARG A 491 -8.92 -26.80 27.81
C ARG A 491 -9.14 -28.00 28.73
N TYR A 492 -10.35 -28.54 28.76
CA TYR A 492 -10.65 -29.77 29.51
C TYR A 492 -9.86 -30.97 28.98
N GLU A 493 -9.73 -31.10 27.66
CA GLU A 493 -8.98 -32.19 27.05
C GLU A 493 -7.48 -32.13 27.44
N ARG A 494 -6.87 -30.95 27.40
CA ARG A 494 -5.48 -30.75 27.86
C ARG A 494 -5.31 -31.15 29.33
N GLN A 495 -6.19 -30.70 30.21
CA GLN A 495 -6.13 -31.04 31.64
C GLN A 495 -6.32 -32.55 31.89
N SER A 496 -7.18 -33.20 31.11
CA SER A 496 -7.37 -34.65 31.14
C SER A 496 -6.11 -35.40 30.72
N THR A 497 -5.44 -34.98 29.63
CA THR A 497 -4.18 -35.60 29.19
C THR A 497 -3.05 -35.42 30.21
N GLU A 498 -2.98 -34.28 30.88
CA GLU A 498 -1.99 -34.00 31.92
C GLU A 498 -2.23 -34.85 33.17
N SER A 499 -3.50 -35.02 33.55
CA SER A 499 -3.90 -35.92 34.64
C SER A 499 -3.53 -37.38 34.33
N LYS A 500 -3.74 -37.84 33.09
CA LYS A 500 -3.32 -39.18 32.64
C LYS A 500 -1.80 -39.36 32.73
N LYS A 501 -1.01 -38.38 32.30
CA LYS A 501 0.47 -38.42 32.43
C LYS A 501 0.91 -38.54 33.90
N LYS A 502 0.22 -37.82 34.79
CA LYS A 502 0.49 -37.89 36.23
C LYS A 502 0.15 -39.25 36.83
N ILE A 503 -0.94 -39.87 36.38
CA ILE A 503 -1.30 -41.24 36.78
C ILE A 503 -0.23 -42.24 36.33
N TYR A 504 0.22 -42.18 35.08
CA TYR A 504 1.30 -43.07 34.59
C TYR A 504 2.61 -42.92 35.38
N SER A 505 2.97 -41.70 35.76
CA SER A 505 4.12 -41.44 36.64
C SER A 505 3.95 -42.10 38.01
N LEU A 506 2.79 -41.93 38.63
CA LEU A 506 2.52 -42.51 39.96
C LEU A 506 2.44 -44.04 39.93
N GLU A 507 1.93 -44.64 38.85
CA GLU A 507 1.93 -46.09 38.65
C GLU A 507 3.35 -46.64 38.54
N SER A 508 4.23 -45.96 37.80
CA SER A 508 5.65 -46.32 37.71
C SER A 508 6.34 -46.27 39.08
N ASP A 509 6.08 -45.20 39.86
CA ASP A 509 6.65 -45.05 41.20
C ASP A 509 6.15 -46.13 42.15
N LEU A 510 4.85 -46.45 42.10
CA LEU A 510 4.24 -47.50 42.92
C LEU A 510 4.84 -48.87 42.63
N GLU A 511 5.11 -49.19 41.37
CA GLU A 511 5.69 -50.48 40.97
C GLU A 511 7.16 -50.61 41.40
N SER A 512 7.90 -49.49 41.36
CA SER A 512 9.25 -49.42 41.94
C SER A 512 9.24 -49.69 43.45
N GLU A 513 8.20 -49.20 44.15
CA GLU A 513 8.10 -49.32 45.60
C GLU A 513 7.62 -50.71 46.05
N LYS A 514 6.73 -51.35 45.29
CA LYS A 514 6.40 -52.78 45.48
C LYS A 514 7.64 -53.65 45.35
N SER A 515 8.49 -53.38 44.35
CA SER A 515 9.74 -54.12 44.15
C SER A 515 10.69 -53.95 45.35
N LYS A 516 10.78 -52.76 45.94
CA LYS A 516 11.56 -52.53 47.17
C LYS A 516 10.97 -53.25 48.38
N ARG A 517 9.65 -53.24 48.56
CA ARG A 517 8.98 -53.99 49.64
C ARG A 517 9.23 -55.49 49.54
N LEU A 518 9.20 -56.05 48.33
CA LEU A 518 9.44 -57.47 48.09
C LEU A 518 10.89 -57.85 48.47
N LYS A 519 11.87 -56.99 48.15
CA LYS A 519 13.25 -57.14 48.60
C LYS A 519 13.40 -57.05 50.13
N LEU A 520 12.72 -56.09 50.76
CA LEU A 520 12.71 -55.93 52.22
C LEU A 520 12.11 -57.16 52.93
N GLN A 521 11.04 -57.71 52.40
CA GLN A 521 10.42 -58.92 52.94
C GLN A 521 11.36 -60.15 52.81
N GLY A 522 12.11 -60.24 51.71
CA GLY A 522 13.17 -61.25 51.54
C GLY A 522 14.25 -61.14 52.62
N LEU A 523 14.77 -59.94 52.85
CA LEU A 523 15.76 -59.66 53.90
C LEU A 523 15.22 -59.94 55.32
N GLN A 524 13.94 -59.66 55.56
CA GLN A 524 13.32 -59.89 56.87
C GLN A 524 13.13 -61.39 57.17
N ASN A 525 12.88 -62.21 56.14
CA ASN A 525 12.86 -63.66 56.26
C ASN A 525 14.26 -64.24 56.51
N GLU A 526 15.31 -63.64 55.92
CA GLU A 526 16.71 -64.02 56.20
C GLU A 526 17.10 -63.69 57.66
N PHE A 527 16.70 -62.52 58.17
CA PHE A 527 16.93 -62.14 59.57
C PHE A 527 16.21 -63.04 60.59
N SER A 528 15.09 -63.66 60.21
CA SER A 528 14.31 -64.52 61.12
C SER A 528 14.91 -65.94 61.26
N ASN A 529 15.87 -66.31 60.40
CA ASN A 529 16.47 -67.66 60.35
C ASN A 529 17.87 -67.77 60.99
N ILE A 530 18.40 -66.69 61.55
CA ILE A 530 19.74 -66.71 62.17
C ILE A 530 19.60 -67.15 63.64
N ASN A 531 19.78 -68.46 63.85
CA ASN A 531 19.88 -69.07 65.18
C ASN A 531 21.30 -68.81 65.73
N VAL A 532 21.37 -68.09 66.85
CA VAL A 532 22.61 -67.61 67.49
C VAL A 532 23.17 -68.70 68.38
N GLU A 533 24.15 -69.46 67.90
CA GLU A 533 25.01 -70.28 68.76
C GLU A 533 26.27 -70.72 67.97
N ASN A 534 27.29 -69.84 67.88
CA ASN A 534 28.73 -70.16 67.73
C ASN A 534 29.56 -68.87 67.50
N ASP A 535 29.73 -68.07 68.56
CA ASP A 535 29.62 -66.62 68.42
C ASP A 535 30.89 -65.79 68.70
N SER A 536 32.00 -66.09 68.01
CA SER A 536 33.20 -65.23 68.06
C SER A 536 33.87 -65.08 66.71
N HIS A 537 34.04 -66.19 65.97
CA HIS A 537 34.59 -66.13 64.62
C HIS A 537 33.51 -65.82 63.57
N PHE A 538 32.26 -66.28 63.78
CA PHE A 538 31.15 -66.03 62.86
C PHE A 538 30.69 -64.56 62.91
N SER A 539 30.47 -64.01 64.11
CA SER A 539 30.15 -62.60 64.34
C SER A 539 31.18 -61.64 63.72
N LYS A 540 32.46 -62.02 63.65
CA LYS A 540 33.51 -61.20 63.01
C LYS A 540 33.40 -61.20 61.49
N VAL A 541 33.07 -62.35 60.89
CA VAL A 541 32.87 -62.50 59.44
C VAL A 541 31.59 -61.78 58.98
N GLU A 542 30.51 -61.86 59.75
CA GLU A 542 29.29 -61.09 59.49
C GLU A 542 29.49 -59.57 59.68
N LEU A 543 30.27 -59.16 60.67
CA LEU A 543 30.67 -57.75 60.82
C LEU A 543 31.51 -57.26 59.63
N GLU A 544 32.43 -58.10 59.12
CA GLU A 544 33.20 -57.79 57.91
C GLU A 544 32.29 -57.69 56.68
N ALA A 545 31.33 -58.62 56.52
CA ALA A 545 30.37 -58.63 55.42
C ALA A 545 29.42 -57.42 55.45
N THR A 546 28.87 -57.08 56.61
CA THR A 546 28.02 -55.90 56.79
C THR A 546 28.79 -54.59 56.60
N ARG A 547 30.06 -54.54 57.00
CA ARG A 547 30.95 -53.39 56.73
C ARG A 547 31.23 -53.24 55.24
N ASN A 548 31.42 -54.34 54.51
CA ASN A 548 31.59 -54.34 53.06
C ASN A 548 30.31 -53.90 52.33
N LEU A 549 29.15 -54.39 52.76
CA LEU A 549 27.84 -53.94 52.25
C LEU A 549 27.61 -52.44 52.51
N LEU A 550 27.91 -51.97 53.73
CA LEU A 550 27.81 -50.55 54.07
C LEU A 550 28.72 -49.69 53.19
N ASN A 551 29.95 -50.14 52.94
CA ASN A 551 30.89 -49.46 52.04
C ASN A 551 30.39 -49.47 50.58
N SER A 552 29.72 -50.54 50.15
CA SER A 552 29.07 -50.60 48.83
C SER A 552 27.92 -49.62 48.74
N CYS A 553 27.04 -49.58 49.74
CA CYS A 553 25.89 -48.68 49.80
C CYS A 553 26.34 -47.21 49.86
N LYS A 554 27.43 -46.91 50.58
CA LYS A 554 28.04 -45.56 50.57
C LYS A 554 28.53 -45.16 49.18
N ARG A 555 29.16 -46.07 48.43
CA ARG A 555 29.57 -45.79 47.04
C ARG A 555 28.37 -45.52 46.15
N GLU A 556 27.33 -46.34 46.23
CA GLU A 556 26.09 -46.16 45.46
C GLU A 556 25.41 -44.81 45.78
N ILE A 557 25.36 -44.41 47.06
CA ILE A 557 24.83 -43.10 47.46
C ILE A 557 25.63 -41.94 46.86
N GLU A 558 26.97 -42.05 46.81
CA GLU A 558 27.79 -41.00 46.20
C GLU A 558 27.69 -40.98 44.67
N GLU A 559 27.54 -42.14 44.02
CA GLU A 559 27.21 -42.22 42.59
C GLU A 559 25.86 -41.56 42.29
N LEU A 560 24.82 -41.87 43.07
CA LEU A 560 23.50 -41.24 42.92
C LEU A 560 23.53 -39.72 43.17
N LYS A 561 24.32 -39.24 44.13
CA LYS A 561 24.51 -37.79 44.34
C LYS A 561 25.19 -37.13 43.14
N SER A 562 26.22 -37.76 42.58
CA SER A 562 26.90 -37.29 41.37
C SER A 562 25.94 -37.23 40.18
N GLU A 563 25.14 -38.28 39.97
CA GLU A 563 24.13 -38.32 38.92
C GLU A 563 23.06 -37.24 39.11
N ASN A 564 22.58 -37.03 40.34
CA ASN A 564 21.59 -36.01 40.66
C ASN A 564 22.14 -34.58 40.44
N GLN A 565 23.43 -34.36 40.72
CA GLN A 565 24.10 -33.10 40.41
C GLN A 565 24.25 -32.88 38.90
N ASN A 566 24.53 -33.93 38.13
CA ASN A 566 24.55 -33.87 36.67
C ASN A 566 23.15 -33.56 36.10
N LEU A 567 22.10 -34.24 36.56
CA LEU A 567 20.72 -33.98 36.15
C LEU A 567 20.27 -32.54 36.46
N LYS A 568 20.63 -32.01 37.63
CA LYS A 568 20.38 -30.59 37.96
C LYS A 568 21.06 -29.65 36.97
N SER A 569 22.29 -29.95 36.57
CA SER A 569 23.05 -29.14 35.61
C SER A 569 22.39 -29.16 34.23
N GLN A 570 21.96 -30.34 33.75
CA GLN A 570 21.22 -30.49 32.51
C GLN A 570 19.85 -29.77 32.53
N ILE A 571 19.15 -29.77 33.67
CA ILE A 571 17.89 -29.03 33.82
C ILE A 571 18.10 -27.51 33.68
N VAL A 572 19.20 -26.98 34.23
CA VAL A 572 19.54 -25.56 34.12
C VAL A 572 19.86 -25.21 32.67
N GLU A 573 20.63 -26.04 31.96
CA GLU A 573 20.95 -25.87 30.54
C GLU A 573 19.68 -25.90 29.67
N LYS A 574 18.79 -26.86 29.89
CA LYS A 574 17.50 -26.90 29.16
C LYS A 574 16.60 -25.70 29.44
N LYS A 575 16.72 -25.07 30.62
CA LYS A 575 15.99 -23.83 30.92
C LYS A 575 16.55 -22.63 30.16
N SER A 576 17.87 -22.51 30.03
CA SER A 576 18.48 -21.46 29.20
C SER A 576 18.10 -21.64 27.73
N ASP A 577 18.18 -22.87 27.20
CA ASP A 577 17.77 -23.17 25.82
C ASP A 577 16.32 -22.75 25.56
N LYS A 578 15.41 -23.06 26.50
CA LYS A 578 14.01 -22.66 26.41
C LYS A 578 13.85 -21.14 26.35
N SER A 579 14.61 -20.39 27.14
CA SER A 579 14.56 -18.92 27.13
C SER A 579 15.02 -18.34 25.80
N ILE A 580 16.03 -18.94 25.17
CA ILE A 580 16.53 -18.52 23.85
C ILE A 580 15.47 -18.79 22.79
N ILE A 581 14.85 -19.98 22.81
CA ILE A 581 13.77 -20.33 21.87
C ILE A 581 12.56 -19.39 22.02
N GLU A 582 12.21 -18.98 23.25
CA GLU A 582 11.15 -18.00 23.47
C GLU A 582 11.51 -16.61 22.93
N PHE A 583 12.76 -16.18 23.08
CA PHE A 583 13.26 -14.93 22.50
C PHE A 583 13.21 -14.96 20.96
N ASP A 584 13.72 -16.03 20.34
CA ASP A 584 13.72 -16.19 18.88
C ASP A 584 12.31 -16.24 18.31
N ASN A 585 11.38 -16.93 18.97
CA ASN A 585 9.97 -16.95 18.57
C ASN A 585 9.32 -15.56 18.63
N ASN A 586 9.64 -14.76 19.66
CA ASN A 586 9.14 -13.40 19.77
C ASN A 586 9.69 -12.52 18.64
N GLN A 587 10.98 -12.66 18.31
CA GLN A 587 11.60 -11.95 17.19
C GLN A 587 10.96 -12.34 15.85
N LEU A 588 10.78 -13.65 15.62
CA LEU A 588 10.15 -14.18 14.41
C LEU A 588 8.71 -13.65 14.22
N LYS A 589 7.97 -13.50 15.32
CA LYS A 589 6.62 -12.92 15.31
C LYS A 589 6.63 -11.44 14.94
N GLN A 590 7.63 -10.67 15.39
CA GLN A 590 7.79 -9.27 14.99
C GLN A 590 8.17 -9.15 13.50
N ASP A 591 9.08 -10.00 13.03
CA ASP A 591 9.50 -10.02 11.62
C ASP A 591 8.33 -10.38 10.71
N TYR A 592 7.55 -11.40 11.07
CA TYR A 592 6.32 -11.78 10.37
C TYR A 592 5.33 -10.61 10.26
N ASN A 593 5.10 -9.90 11.36
CA ASN A 593 4.21 -8.72 11.36
C ASN A 593 4.74 -7.61 10.45
N THR A 594 6.05 -7.42 10.40
CA THR A 594 6.70 -6.44 9.52
C THR A 594 6.54 -6.82 8.05
N VAL A 595 6.79 -8.08 7.69
CA VAL A 595 6.58 -8.61 6.34
C VAL A 595 5.11 -8.48 5.93
N ARG A 596 4.18 -8.81 6.82
CA ARG A 596 2.73 -8.66 6.57
C ARG A 596 2.33 -7.22 6.28
N LYS A 597 2.86 -6.24 7.02
CA LYS A 597 2.62 -4.80 6.76
C LYS A 597 3.15 -4.39 5.38
N ARG A 598 4.36 -4.83 5.02
CA ARG A 598 4.95 -4.56 3.70
C ARG A 598 4.12 -5.18 2.57
N TYR A 599 3.68 -6.42 2.74
CA TYR A 599 2.79 -7.10 1.79
C TYR A 599 1.48 -6.34 1.58
N ASN A 600 0.81 -5.94 2.66
CA ASN A 600 -0.44 -5.18 2.56
C ASN A 600 -0.23 -3.82 1.87
N SER A 601 0.88 -3.14 2.14
CA SER A 601 1.23 -1.89 1.46
C SER A 601 1.45 -2.12 -0.03
N LEU A 602 2.15 -3.19 -0.40
CA LEU A 602 2.40 -3.54 -1.80
C LEU A 602 1.11 -3.90 -2.54
N LEU A 603 0.23 -4.66 -1.89
CA LEU A 603 -1.09 -5.01 -2.43
C LEU A 603 -1.95 -3.76 -2.69
N ASN A 604 -1.93 -2.79 -1.78
CA ASN A 604 -2.61 -1.52 -1.99
C ASN A 604 -2.03 -0.73 -3.17
N SER A 605 -0.70 -0.65 -3.29
CA SER A 605 -0.05 -0.01 -4.44
C SER A 605 -0.38 -0.69 -5.76
N TYR A 606 -0.42 -2.03 -5.77
CA TYR A 606 -0.83 -2.81 -6.94
C TYR A 606 -2.28 -2.50 -7.34
N ASN A 607 -3.21 -2.49 -6.38
CA ASN A 607 -4.62 -2.17 -6.64
C ASN A 607 -4.79 -0.74 -7.20
N GLN A 608 -4.03 0.24 -6.69
CA GLN A 608 -4.02 1.60 -7.23
C GLN A 608 -3.51 1.63 -8.68
N LEU A 609 -2.46 0.87 -8.98
CA LEU A 609 -1.92 0.76 -10.33
C LEU A 609 -2.93 0.13 -11.30
N THR A 610 -3.65 -0.90 -10.88
CA THR A 610 -4.71 -1.53 -11.68
C THR A 610 -5.81 -0.52 -12.01
N VAL A 611 -6.28 0.26 -11.03
CA VAL A 611 -7.30 1.30 -11.26
C VAL A 611 -6.77 2.40 -12.20
N ALA A 612 -5.50 2.79 -12.07
CA ALA A 612 -4.88 3.77 -12.98
C ALA A 612 -4.79 3.24 -14.42
N HIS A 613 -4.43 1.96 -14.57
CA HIS A 613 -4.38 1.30 -15.87
C HIS A 613 -5.77 1.24 -16.54
N ASP A 614 -6.81 0.89 -15.79
CA ASP A 614 -8.19 0.86 -16.31
C ASP A 614 -8.68 2.26 -16.75
N LYS A 615 -8.30 3.31 -16.03
CA LYS A 615 -8.59 4.69 -16.44
C LYS A 615 -7.87 5.07 -17.73
N LEU A 616 -6.61 4.67 -17.86
CA LEU A 616 -5.83 4.92 -19.06
C LEU A 616 -6.41 4.19 -20.27
N ASP A 617 -6.78 2.91 -20.12
CA ASP A 617 -7.41 2.11 -21.18
C ASP A 617 -8.74 2.73 -21.66
N LYS A 618 -9.59 3.19 -20.73
CA LYS A 618 -10.83 3.90 -21.08
C LYS A 618 -10.54 5.21 -21.83
N SER A 619 -9.54 5.98 -21.40
CA SER A 619 -9.14 7.22 -22.07
C SER A 619 -8.59 6.95 -23.47
N LEU A 620 -7.79 5.91 -23.64
CA LEU A 620 -7.23 5.50 -24.93
C LEU A 620 -8.34 5.08 -25.89
N LYS A 621 -9.28 4.23 -25.44
CA LYS A 621 -10.44 3.82 -26.24
C LYS A 621 -11.28 5.01 -26.69
N LYS A 622 -11.50 5.99 -25.81
CA LYS A 622 -12.20 7.23 -26.17
C LYS A 622 -11.44 8.02 -27.24
N SER A 623 -10.13 8.21 -27.06
CA SER A 623 -9.29 8.91 -28.04
C SER A 623 -9.27 8.21 -29.39
N MET A 624 -9.28 6.87 -29.42
CA MET A 624 -9.37 6.10 -30.66
C MET A 624 -10.71 6.34 -31.37
N LEU A 625 -11.83 6.33 -30.65
CA LEU A 625 -13.15 6.63 -31.21
C LEU A 625 -13.24 8.07 -31.76
N ASP A 626 -12.61 9.02 -31.08
CA ASP A 626 -12.53 10.41 -31.56
C ASP A 626 -11.75 10.47 -32.89
N VAL A 627 -10.60 9.77 -32.99
CA VAL A 627 -9.80 9.67 -34.21
C VAL A 627 -10.60 9.02 -35.36
N ASP A 628 -11.31 7.93 -35.10
CA ASP A 628 -12.17 7.30 -36.11
C ASP A 628 -13.27 8.25 -36.60
N THR A 629 -13.86 9.04 -35.69
CA THR A 629 -14.84 10.09 -36.02
C THR A 629 -14.22 11.17 -36.90
N TRP A 630 -12.99 11.60 -36.59
CA TRP A 630 -12.25 12.56 -37.42
C TRP A 630 -11.95 11.99 -38.81
N HIS A 631 -11.51 10.73 -38.90
CA HIS A 631 -11.29 10.06 -40.19
C HIS A 631 -12.56 10.03 -41.04
N ALA A 632 -13.71 9.66 -40.45
CA ALA A 632 -14.99 9.67 -41.15
C ALA A 632 -15.35 11.07 -41.70
N ARG A 633 -15.17 12.13 -40.91
CA ARG A 633 -15.41 13.52 -41.35
C ARG A 633 -14.46 13.96 -42.46
N VAL A 634 -13.20 13.57 -42.40
CA VAL A 634 -12.22 13.86 -43.47
C VAL A 634 -12.64 13.17 -44.76
N THR A 635 -13.02 11.88 -44.70
CA THR A 635 -13.52 11.15 -45.88
C THR A 635 -14.78 11.79 -46.47
N GLU A 636 -15.72 12.24 -45.64
CA GLU A 636 -16.92 12.97 -46.09
C GLU A 636 -16.54 14.28 -46.82
N ARG A 637 -15.59 15.05 -46.26
CA ARG A 637 -15.08 16.26 -46.90
C ARG A 637 -14.37 15.98 -48.22
N ASP A 638 -13.54 14.95 -48.29
CA ASP A 638 -12.85 14.56 -49.52
C ASP A 638 -13.84 14.18 -50.64
N ASN A 639 -14.94 13.51 -50.27
CA ASN A 639 -16.03 13.19 -51.19
C ASN A 639 -16.73 14.47 -51.70
N GLU A 640 -17.01 15.43 -50.82
CA GLU A 640 -17.63 16.71 -51.23
C GLU A 640 -16.69 17.54 -52.12
N VAL A 641 -15.40 17.60 -51.78
CA VAL A 641 -14.38 18.25 -52.63
C VAL A 641 -14.35 17.61 -54.01
N SER A 642 -14.38 16.28 -54.08
CA SER A 642 -14.43 15.55 -55.35
C SER A 642 -15.70 15.87 -56.15
N ARG A 643 -16.86 15.98 -55.48
CA ARG A 643 -18.13 16.38 -56.10
C ARG A 643 -18.06 17.80 -56.67
N LEU A 644 -17.53 18.76 -55.89
CA LEU A 644 -17.36 20.14 -56.31
C LEU A 644 -16.39 20.28 -57.48
N GLN A 645 -15.27 19.56 -57.45
CA GLN A 645 -14.31 19.51 -58.57
C GLN A 645 -14.97 19.03 -59.86
N LYS A 646 -15.84 18.01 -59.79
CA LYS A 646 -16.63 17.55 -60.93
C LYS A 646 -17.55 18.64 -61.48
N ILE A 647 -18.32 19.30 -60.60
CA ILE A 647 -19.22 20.40 -60.99
C ILE A 647 -18.44 21.54 -61.68
N VAL A 648 -17.29 21.93 -61.13
CA VAL A 648 -16.43 22.97 -61.71
C VAL A 648 -15.90 22.56 -63.09
N SER A 649 -15.49 21.30 -63.25
CA SER A 649 -15.06 20.75 -64.54
C SER A 649 -16.18 20.80 -65.58
N ASP A 650 -17.38 20.33 -65.22
CA ASP A 650 -18.55 20.35 -66.10
C ASP A 650 -18.91 21.78 -66.53
N TYR A 651 -18.93 22.72 -65.58
CA TYR A 651 -19.18 24.14 -65.85
C TYR A 651 -18.14 24.75 -66.80
N ASN A 652 -16.86 24.41 -66.62
CA ASN A 652 -15.77 24.87 -67.49
C ASN A 652 -15.95 24.34 -68.93
N ILE A 653 -16.36 23.07 -69.09
CA ILE A 653 -16.70 22.50 -70.39
C ILE A 653 -17.85 23.29 -71.04
N THR A 654 -18.93 23.56 -70.30
CA THR A 654 -20.07 24.36 -70.79
C THR A 654 -19.65 25.78 -71.20
N CYS A 655 -18.82 26.45 -70.41
CA CYS A 655 -18.30 27.78 -70.75
C CYS A 655 -17.47 27.77 -72.05
N LYS A 656 -16.61 26.76 -72.23
CA LYS A 656 -15.85 26.58 -73.47
C LYS A 656 -16.79 26.36 -74.66
N GLN A 657 -17.84 25.56 -74.50
CA GLN A 657 -18.85 25.34 -75.55
C GLN A 657 -19.57 26.65 -75.93
N HIS A 658 -20.07 27.40 -74.95
CA HIS A 658 -20.72 28.69 -75.21
C HIS A 658 -19.78 29.70 -75.89
N THR A 659 -18.50 29.68 -75.55
CA THR A 659 -17.49 30.51 -76.22
C THR A 659 -17.33 30.12 -77.69
N LEU A 660 -17.31 28.82 -78.01
CA LEU A 660 -17.28 28.34 -79.40
C LEU A 660 -18.55 28.73 -80.17
N ASP A 661 -19.72 28.59 -79.56
CA ASP A 661 -21.01 28.96 -80.16
C ASP A 661 -21.07 30.47 -80.45
N LEU A 662 -20.63 31.31 -79.52
CA LEU A 662 -20.53 32.77 -79.70
C LEU A 662 -19.57 33.13 -80.85
N ASN A 663 -18.43 32.46 -80.94
CA ASN A 663 -17.48 32.66 -82.04
C ASN A 663 -18.08 32.24 -83.39
N SER A 664 -18.85 31.14 -83.43
CA SER A 664 -19.59 30.71 -84.62
C SER A 664 -20.63 31.75 -85.06
N LEU A 665 -21.45 32.23 -84.12
CA LEU A 665 -22.45 33.28 -84.38
C LEU A 665 -21.81 34.59 -84.87
N ARG A 666 -20.68 35.00 -84.27
CA ARG A 666 -19.91 36.17 -84.73
C ARG A 666 -19.47 36.02 -86.18
N ARG A 667 -18.94 34.85 -86.56
CA ARG A 667 -18.54 34.55 -87.95
C ARG A 667 -19.72 34.63 -88.93
N GLN A 668 -20.86 34.05 -88.55
CA GLN A 668 -22.08 34.11 -89.37
C GLN A 668 -22.59 35.55 -89.57
N CYS A 669 -22.51 36.39 -88.54
CA CYS A 669 -22.91 37.80 -88.64
C CYS A 669 -21.93 38.62 -89.48
N SER A 670 -20.63 38.33 -89.43
CA SER A 670 -19.62 39.02 -90.25
C SER A 670 -19.68 38.68 -91.75
N GLY A 671 -20.25 37.53 -92.13
CA GLY A 671 -20.39 37.10 -93.54
C GLY A 671 -21.62 37.63 -94.28
N LYS A 672 -22.48 38.42 -93.61
CA LYS A 672 -23.69 39.05 -94.20
C LYS A 672 -23.51 40.55 -94.48
N ARG A 673 -22.28 41.03 -94.63
CA ARG A 673 -21.98 42.39 -95.09
C ARG A 673 -21.53 42.38 -96.54
#